data_AF-A0A1G9ZGI3-F1
#
_entry.id   AF-A0A1G9ZGI3-F1
#
_cell.length_a   1.000
_cell.length_b   1.000
_cell.length_c   1.000
_cell.angle_alpha   90.00
_cell.angle_beta   90.00
_cell.angle_gamma   90.00
#
_symmetry.space_group_name_H-M   'P 1'
#
loop_
_entity.id
_entity.type
_entity.pdbx_description
1 polymer ?
#
loop_
_entity_poly.entity_id
_entity_poly.type
_entity_poly.pdbx_seq_one_letter_code
_entity_poly.pdbx_strand_id
1 'polypeptide(L)'
;MRLNNEDSHTKALVFACTGAVSAAVMAASLLRGMFFAGEIYPFLTVWLALCGLLCAWGEAVSALRNAERRDHVLKIPVENKAALILLGCPLAVFVLYAWAGLCGPVSAQETVDELLRWAFYASFAILAYFCAADRQGARFLAAIWHVTGMAISLSALLAVCAELKLPYAIAYTAAPEVSATGARLAGLLQYPNTFGAVMAVFLLERLFAVAAHVQRAQSQAAEWGAGTKERSGGKGNRGRRKMLGERGNAHRIIERERSGRNGISRRRKMLGERGIAQRIIEWEWSGRKGNRGRRKMLGERGIAQRGIEREWSGRKGNSELRGWCSRAGGRHLLRMLPLFPCAAALLLSESRGAWLAAALASAAALLWKRQLCAPLLLAGAAPMAAAALLYRQLARTGLAVEPVSGLLLLAGLWGAALLGGAWLCRRRTGAAGGGHAARAGLAAALWTAAGSAVLLQVSERIHGPSSTVAARGLFYRDAWKLAAEAPWLGRGGGTWRSTYLAAQSRPYVGSQVHSGYLDLLLNLGGVGLAVILLLLLAAGWLVAAGAPRLLPPLLALAIHSAVDFDWSYSLVWLLLFLLPALARAEKLHHAAADDTPVLPATSNPPPNTGGPGILAAEPGLAPAVPFPVCTATAGAADNSPVRPLSAKSPLITGGPWRSVPFAEQHVPLLRVSAATLLCSVALALSVLSFQMMKGESLYKQAAGTSHREERIFLLRQSLQWNPRQPQAAAALSRMLPEPEGGALLRKALGYTPEDAALNWELAKRAMGGNHPGTALYWVRKGEVLDVYNVVKRVEAAEGMLDMSLRRLKAGDAQGALQSADAGLELLREYRLLAEQEGSKGLQHNDRQFGAQKEAEGIDLRLREARAAARYFQAAILPVSGEGAKPELEP
;
A
#
# COMPACT_ATOMS: atom_id res chain seq x y z
N MET A 1 32.62 -25.96 24.57
CA MET A 1 31.34 -26.01 23.85
C MET A 1 30.44 -24.84 24.28
N ARG A 2 30.85 -23.58 24.00
CA ARG A 2 29.95 -22.41 24.17
C ARG A 2 29.12 -22.31 22.89
N LEU A 3 27.85 -22.71 22.95
CA LEU A 3 26.91 -22.46 21.84
C LEU A 3 26.60 -20.96 21.80
N ASN A 4 26.59 -20.36 20.62
CA ASN A 4 26.46 -18.92 20.41
C ASN A 4 25.12 -18.36 20.92
N ASN A 5 25.07 -17.90 22.18
CA ASN A 5 23.90 -17.19 22.71
C ASN A 5 23.63 -15.89 21.91
N GLU A 6 24.67 -15.20 21.47
CA GLU A 6 24.58 -13.96 20.67
C GLU A 6 23.85 -14.16 19.33
N ASP A 7 24.14 -15.25 18.61
CA ASP A 7 23.42 -15.62 17.38
C ASP A 7 21.96 -16.00 17.67
N SER A 8 21.68 -16.54 18.87
CA SER A 8 20.32 -16.90 19.30
C SER A 8 19.47 -15.65 19.51
N HIS A 9 19.99 -14.65 20.25
CA HIS A 9 19.30 -13.37 20.48
C HIS A 9 19.07 -12.60 19.17
N THR A 10 20.05 -12.58 18.26
CA THR A 10 19.90 -11.95 16.94
C THR A 10 18.77 -12.59 16.12
N LYS A 11 18.70 -13.92 16.09
CA LYS A 11 17.60 -14.65 15.40
C LYS A 11 16.25 -14.42 16.08
N ALA A 12 16.21 -14.43 17.41
CA ALA A 12 14.99 -14.16 18.18
C ALA A 12 14.42 -12.75 17.87
N LEU A 13 15.28 -11.74 17.77
CA LEU A 13 14.89 -10.38 17.39
C LEU A 13 14.31 -10.34 15.96
N VAL A 14 14.96 -10.98 14.98
CA VAL A 14 14.43 -11.09 13.61
C VAL A 14 13.07 -11.79 13.57
N PHE A 15 12.88 -12.88 14.32
CA PHE A 15 11.59 -13.54 14.46
C PHE A 15 10.52 -12.63 15.06
N ALA A 16 10.85 -11.86 16.11
CA ALA A 16 9.93 -10.93 16.75
C ALA A 16 9.51 -9.79 15.80
N CYS A 17 10.47 -9.16 15.11
CA CYS A 17 10.20 -8.13 14.09
C CYS A 17 9.35 -8.69 12.93
N THR A 18 9.65 -9.92 12.49
CA THR A 18 8.91 -10.61 11.42
C THR A 18 7.47 -10.94 11.83
N GLY A 19 7.28 -11.39 13.08
CA GLY A 19 5.96 -11.62 13.68
C GLY A 19 5.15 -10.33 13.78
N ALA A 20 5.77 -9.23 14.22
CA ALA A 20 5.15 -7.91 14.27
C ALA A 20 4.68 -7.44 12.87
N VAL A 21 5.58 -7.45 11.87
CA VAL A 21 5.23 -7.09 10.48
C VAL A 21 4.09 -7.96 9.95
N SER A 22 4.11 -9.26 10.23
CA SER A 22 3.04 -10.18 9.79
C SER A 22 1.71 -9.88 10.48
N ALA A 23 1.73 -9.58 11.78
CA ALA A 23 0.56 -9.19 12.55
C ALA A 23 -0.03 -7.85 12.09
N ALA A 24 0.80 -6.87 11.73
CA ALA A 24 0.34 -5.59 11.17
C ALA A 24 -0.40 -5.75 9.84
N VAL A 25 0.13 -6.55 8.91
CA VAL A 25 -0.51 -6.80 7.62
C VAL A 25 -1.82 -7.60 7.80
N MET A 26 -1.83 -8.58 8.71
CA MET A 26 -3.04 -9.36 9.02
C MET A 26 -4.11 -8.49 9.69
N ALA A 27 -3.73 -7.68 10.69
CA ALA A 27 -4.63 -6.74 11.34
C ALA A 27 -5.18 -5.70 10.35
N ALA A 28 -4.36 -5.16 9.45
CA ALA A 28 -4.82 -4.28 8.39
C ALA A 28 -5.81 -4.99 7.45
N SER A 29 -5.58 -6.26 7.13
CA SER A 29 -6.50 -7.04 6.28
C SER A 29 -7.87 -7.31 6.94
N LEU A 30 -7.90 -7.49 8.26
CA LEU A 30 -9.12 -7.81 9.02
C LEU A 30 -9.87 -6.56 9.50
N LEU A 31 -9.16 -5.51 9.91
CA LEU A 31 -9.72 -4.23 10.39
C LEU A 31 -10.02 -3.28 9.23
N ARG A 32 -10.66 -3.79 8.18
CA ARG A 32 -11.19 -2.99 7.06
C ARG A 32 -10.14 -2.11 6.37
N GLY A 33 -8.94 -2.67 6.19
CA GLY A 33 -7.78 -1.97 5.64
C GLY A 33 -7.18 -0.91 6.57
N MET A 34 -7.60 -0.86 7.83
CA MET A 34 -7.28 0.19 8.82
C MET A 34 -7.59 1.58 8.27
N PHE A 35 -8.88 1.81 7.98
CA PHE A 35 -9.44 3.10 7.55
C PHE A 35 -9.95 3.93 8.74
N PHE A 36 -10.77 3.35 9.61
CA PHE A 36 -11.42 4.08 10.71
C PHE A 36 -10.46 4.31 11.89
N ALA A 37 -10.08 5.57 12.16
CA ALA A 37 -9.16 5.94 13.25
C ALA A 37 -9.54 5.32 14.61
N GLY A 38 -10.83 5.35 14.95
CA GLY A 38 -11.37 4.76 16.18
C GLY A 38 -11.20 3.24 16.37
N GLU A 39 -10.89 2.49 15.31
CA GLU A 39 -10.57 1.05 15.36
C GLU A 39 -9.05 0.80 15.37
N ILE A 40 -8.26 1.82 15.00
CA ILE A 40 -6.82 1.74 14.80
C ILE A 40 -6.07 2.05 16.12
N TYR A 41 -6.60 2.93 16.97
CA TYR A 41 -5.93 3.31 18.23
C TYR A 41 -5.55 2.15 19.17
N PRO A 42 -6.37 1.09 19.37
CA PRO A 42 -5.97 -0.04 20.21
C PRO A 42 -4.74 -0.76 19.63
N PHE A 43 -4.73 -0.97 18.31
CA PHE A 43 -3.62 -1.57 17.61
C PHE A 43 -2.36 -0.70 17.67
N LEU A 44 -2.48 0.61 17.43
CA LEU A 44 -1.35 1.55 17.48
C LEU A 44 -0.74 1.67 18.88
N THR A 45 -1.57 1.64 19.93
CA THR A 45 -1.08 1.62 21.32
C THR A 45 -0.12 0.46 21.54
N VAL A 46 -0.52 -0.75 21.16
CA VAL A 46 0.30 -1.97 21.29
C VAL A 46 1.50 -1.94 20.34
N TRP A 47 1.31 -1.51 19.10
CA TRP A 47 2.36 -1.44 18.08
C TRP A 47 3.50 -0.50 18.47
N LEU A 48 3.18 0.71 18.93
CA LEU A 48 4.16 1.74 19.27
C LEU A 48 4.94 1.34 20.55
N ALA A 49 4.25 0.76 21.54
CA ALA A 49 4.91 0.17 22.72
C ALA A 49 5.85 -0.98 22.30
N LEU A 50 5.40 -1.88 21.43
CA LEU A 50 6.23 -2.97 20.90
C LEU A 50 7.45 -2.46 20.12
N CYS A 51 7.32 -1.39 19.34
CA CYS A 51 8.44 -0.77 18.63
C CYS A 51 9.47 -0.19 19.61
N GLY A 52 9.04 0.47 20.69
CA GLY A 52 9.93 0.93 21.76
C GLY A 52 10.67 -0.22 22.44
N LEU A 53 9.98 -1.33 22.75
CA LEU A 53 10.57 -2.54 23.33
C LEU A 53 11.57 -3.21 22.38
N LEU A 54 11.25 -3.33 21.09
CA LEU A 54 12.15 -3.90 20.07
C LEU A 54 13.40 -3.03 19.85
N CYS A 55 13.26 -1.70 19.92
CA CYS A 55 14.39 -0.77 19.85
C CYS A 55 15.32 -0.94 21.06
N ALA A 56 14.77 -0.92 22.28
CA ALA A 56 15.53 -1.14 23.51
C ALA A 56 16.22 -2.53 23.53
N TRP A 57 15.54 -3.58 23.06
CA TRP A 57 16.12 -4.91 22.96
C TRP A 57 17.24 -4.98 21.90
N GLY A 58 17.07 -4.33 20.75
CA GLY A 58 18.09 -4.23 19.70
C GLY A 58 19.38 -3.54 20.17
N GLU A 59 19.25 -2.47 20.97
CA GLU A 59 20.40 -1.82 21.62
C GLU A 59 21.03 -2.70 22.70
N ALA A 60 20.24 -3.32 23.59
CA ALA A 60 20.76 -4.20 24.63
C ALA A 60 21.58 -5.38 24.04
N VAL A 61 21.08 -6.00 22.96
CA VAL A 61 21.82 -7.07 22.24
C VAL A 61 23.06 -6.51 21.52
N SER A 62 23.01 -5.27 21.02
CA SER A 62 24.17 -4.62 20.41
C SER A 62 25.25 -4.23 21.43
N ALA A 63 24.86 -3.88 22.66
CA ALA A 63 25.77 -3.56 23.77
C ALA A 63 26.42 -4.81 24.38
N LEU A 64 25.70 -5.94 24.41
CA LEU A 64 26.24 -7.25 24.83
C LEU A 64 27.30 -7.82 23.86
N ARG A 65 27.39 -7.30 22.63
CA ARG A 65 28.27 -7.80 21.58
C ARG A 65 29.58 -7.00 21.59
N ASN A 66 30.64 -7.61 22.14
CA ASN A 66 31.89 -6.97 22.57
C ASN A 66 32.51 -5.92 21.62
N ALA A 67 33.12 -4.90 22.23
CA ALA A 67 33.63 -3.67 21.61
C ALA A 67 34.67 -3.85 20.49
N GLU A 68 35.34 -5.00 20.38
CA GLU A 68 36.40 -5.26 19.40
C GLU A 68 35.89 -5.37 17.95
N ARG A 69 34.63 -5.76 17.71
CA ARG A 69 34.10 -5.96 16.33
C ARG A 69 33.24 -4.85 15.76
N ARG A 70 32.84 -3.83 16.55
CA ARG A 70 31.96 -2.71 16.13
C ARG A 70 30.74 -3.17 15.28
N ASP A 71 30.17 -4.34 15.59
CA ASP A 71 29.11 -4.98 14.80
C ASP A 71 27.77 -5.05 15.54
N HIS A 72 26.89 -4.11 15.21
CA HIS A 72 25.59 -3.87 15.83
C HIS A 72 24.52 -4.79 15.24
N VAL A 73 23.55 -5.20 16.05
CA VAL A 73 22.51 -6.15 15.64
C VAL A 73 21.32 -5.47 14.97
N LEU A 74 21.00 -4.22 15.35
CA LEU A 74 20.00 -3.40 14.65
C LEU A 74 20.63 -2.46 13.60
N LYS A 75 21.77 -2.85 12.99
CA LYS A 75 22.29 -2.19 11.77
C LYS A 75 21.29 -2.40 10.64
N ILE A 76 20.41 -1.43 10.38
CA ILE A 76 19.69 -1.33 9.11
C ILE A 76 20.75 -0.94 8.06
N PRO A 77 21.13 -1.82 7.11
CA PRO A 77 22.18 -1.50 6.16
C PRO A 77 21.58 -0.58 5.09
N VAL A 78 21.75 0.72 5.28
CA VAL A 78 21.42 1.75 4.29
C VAL A 78 22.46 1.66 3.16
N GLU A 79 22.29 0.65 2.31
CA GLU A 79 23.22 0.31 1.22
C GLU A 79 23.33 1.40 0.15
N ASN A 80 22.32 2.27 0.03
CA ASN A 80 22.30 3.36 -0.93
C ASN A 80 21.40 4.53 -0.49
N LYS A 81 21.54 5.67 -1.17
CA LYS A 81 20.74 6.89 -0.93
C LYS A 81 19.23 6.66 -1.06
N ALA A 82 18.80 5.77 -1.96
CA ALA A 82 17.39 5.46 -2.15
C ALA A 82 16.77 4.74 -0.94
N ALA A 83 17.52 3.86 -0.27
CA ALA A 83 17.10 3.23 0.98
C ALA A 83 16.96 4.26 2.12
N LEU A 84 17.88 5.23 2.20
CA LEU A 84 17.79 6.32 3.18
C LEU A 84 16.52 7.15 2.97
N ILE A 85 16.22 7.49 1.71
CA ILE A 85 15.02 8.23 1.33
C ILE A 85 13.75 7.42 1.64
N LEU A 86 13.70 6.14 1.29
CA LEU A 86 12.54 5.27 1.54
C LEU A 86 12.14 5.23 3.03
N LEU A 87 13.14 5.14 3.92
CA LEU A 87 12.92 5.05 5.37
C LEU A 87 12.83 6.42 6.06
N GLY A 88 13.47 7.45 5.48
CA GLY A 88 13.49 8.81 6.02
C GLY A 88 12.25 9.62 5.67
N CYS A 89 11.67 9.46 4.47
CA CYS A 89 10.48 10.21 4.07
C CYS A 89 9.26 10.01 5.00
N PRO A 90 8.90 8.79 5.46
CA PRO A 90 7.79 8.61 6.38
C PRO A 90 8.03 9.27 7.75
N LEU A 91 9.28 9.29 8.22
CA LEU A 91 9.68 10.04 9.41
C LEU A 91 9.58 11.55 9.20
N ALA A 92 9.96 12.05 8.02
CA ALA A 92 9.82 13.47 7.67
C ALA A 92 8.33 13.88 7.62
N VAL A 93 7.44 13.05 7.07
CA VAL A 93 5.99 13.30 7.08
C VAL A 93 5.43 13.29 8.50
N PHE A 94 5.86 12.35 9.35
CA PHE A 94 5.55 12.37 10.79
C PHE A 94 5.99 13.69 11.46
N VAL A 95 7.21 14.17 11.20
CA VAL A 95 7.70 15.46 11.73
C VAL A 95 6.89 16.64 11.19
N LEU A 96 6.49 16.62 9.91
CA LEU A 96 5.64 17.66 9.33
C LEU A 96 4.24 17.71 9.97
N TYR A 97 3.63 16.56 10.29
CA TYR A 97 2.37 16.54 11.06
C TYR A 97 2.55 16.98 12.51
N ALA A 98 3.68 16.66 13.15
CA ALA A 98 3.99 17.14 14.49
C ALA A 98 4.14 18.67 14.50
N TRP A 99 4.83 19.22 13.49
CA TRP A 99 4.98 20.66 13.29
C TRP A 99 3.63 21.35 12.98
N ALA A 100 2.82 20.78 12.10
CA ALA A 100 1.48 21.29 11.79
C ALA A 100 0.59 21.33 13.05
N GLY A 101 0.69 20.32 13.92
CA GLY A 101 0.00 20.29 15.22
C GLY A 101 0.39 21.43 16.16
N LEU A 102 1.63 21.93 16.09
CA LEU A 102 2.11 23.09 16.85
C LEU A 102 1.72 24.44 16.22
N CYS A 103 1.41 24.47 14.91
CA CYS A 103 1.12 25.69 14.16
C CYS A 103 -0.37 26.09 14.16
N GLY A 104 -1.23 25.39 14.90
CA GLY A 104 -2.68 25.63 14.92
C GLY A 104 -3.39 25.07 13.68
N PRO A 105 -3.50 23.73 13.55
CA PRO A 105 -4.13 23.10 12.39
C PRO A 105 -5.64 23.34 12.37
N VAL A 106 -6.27 23.19 11.21
CA VAL A 106 -7.74 23.27 11.04
C VAL A 106 -8.47 22.26 11.92
N SER A 107 -7.90 21.06 12.11
CA SER A 107 -8.39 20.04 13.03
C SER A 107 -7.22 19.40 13.79
N ALA A 108 -7.11 19.68 15.09
CA ALA A 108 -6.12 19.05 15.96
C ALA A 108 -6.42 17.56 16.24
N GLN A 109 -7.67 17.10 16.02
CA GLN A 109 -8.02 15.69 16.09
C GLN A 109 -7.42 14.93 14.89
N GLU A 110 -7.81 15.31 13.66
CA GLU A 110 -7.42 14.62 12.43
C GLU A 110 -5.90 14.77 12.16
N THR A 111 -5.28 15.88 12.58
CA THR A 111 -3.80 16.05 12.53
C THR A 111 -3.07 15.03 13.39
N VAL A 112 -3.60 14.67 14.56
CA VAL A 112 -2.99 13.63 15.41
C VAL A 112 -3.29 12.23 14.90
N ASP A 113 -4.44 12.02 14.25
CA ASP A 113 -4.76 10.76 13.58
C ASP A 113 -3.74 10.45 12.47
N GLU A 114 -3.40 11.46 11.66
CA GLU A 114 -2.32 11.36 10.67
C GLU A 114 -0.94 11.21 11.33
N LEU A 115 -0.62 11.98 12.37
CA LEU A 115 0.64 11.82 13.11
C LEU A 115 0.88 10.37 13.58
N LEU A 116 -0.14 9.75 14.17
CA LEU A 116 -0.09 8.37 14.67
C LEU A 116 0.02 7.35 13.51
N ARG A 117 -0.69 7.58 12.39
CA ARG A 117 -0.55 6.77 11.16
C ARG A 117 0.86 6.85 10.58
N TRP A 118 1.46 8.04 10.47
CA TRP A 118 2.80 8.18 9.90
C TRP A 118 3.93 7.64 10.81
N ALA A 119 3.75 7.70 12.13
CA ALA A 119 4.62 6.97 13.07
C ALA A 119 4.55 5.43 12.86
N PHE A 120 3.35 4.89 12.63
CA PHE A 120 3.15 3.49 12.27
C PHE A 120 3.80 3.12 10.93
N TYR A 121 3.58 3.94 9.89
CA TYR A 121 4.15 3.69 8.56
C TYR A 121 5.68 3.72 8.57
N ALA A 122 6.29 4.69 9.28
CA ALA A 122 7.74 4.77 9.44
C ALA A 122 8.33 3.54 10.16
N SER A 123 7.76 3.17 11.32
CA SER A 123 8.22 2.00 12.09
C SER A 123 7.98 0.69 11.34
N PHE A 124 6.86 0.54 10.62
CA PHE A 124 6.59 -0.61 9.77
C PHE A 124 7.59 -0.72 8.61
N ALA A 125 7.86 0.38 7.89
CA ALA A 125 8.81 0.41 6.79
C ALA A 125 10.21 -0.02 7.25
N ILE A 126 10.65 0.50 8.41
CA ILE A 126 11.91 0.12 9.07
C ILE A 126 11.94 -1.38 9.39
N LEU A 127 10.93 -1.91 10.07
CA LEU A 127 10.88 -3.32 10.46
C LEU A 127 10.81 -4.27 9.25
N ALA A 128 9.99 -3.96 8.24
CA ALA A 128 9.89 -4.76 7.02
C ALA A 128 11.22 -4.77 6.23
N TYR A 129 11.90 -3.62 6.13
CA TYR A 129 13.18 -3.50 5.45
C TYR A 129 14.33 -4.19 6.20
N PHE A 130 14.29 -4.19 7.54
CA PHE A 130 15.18 -4.98 8.40
C PHE A 130 14.95 -6.50 8.19
N CYS A 131 13.71 -6.96 8.27
CA CYS A 131 13.36 -8.38 8.07
C CYS A 131 13.74 -8.90 6.67
N ALA A 132 13.76 -8.04 5.64
CA ALA A 132 14.21 -8.40 4.29
C ALA A 132 15.71 -8.69 4.19
N ALA A 133 16.54 -8.20 5.13
CA ALA A 133 17.97 -8.49 5.15
C ALA A 133 18.25 -9.94 5.59
N ASP A 134 17.45 -10.50 6.51
CA ASP A 134 17.61 -11.88 6.95
C ASP A 134 16.97 -12.90 6.00
N ARG A 135 17.57 -14.08 5.95
CA ARG A 135 17.24 -15.19 5.06
C ARG A 135 15.96 -15.94 5.46
N GLN A 136 15.56 -15.88 6.72
CA GLN A 136 14.28 -16.39 7.22
C GLN A 136 13.20 -15.31 7.19
N GLY A 137 13.52 -14.08 7.64
CA GLY A 137 12.62 -12.92 7.53
C GLY A 137 12.12 -12.70 6.10
N ALA A 138 13.02 -12.74 5.10
CA ALA A 138 12.68 -12.70 3.68
C ALA A 138 11.62 -13.73 3.24
N ARG A 139 11.68 -14.96 3.75
CA ARG A 139 10.71 -16.01 3.43
C ARG A 139 9.34 -15.72 4.05
N PHE A 140 9.33 -15.22 5.29
CA PHE A 140 8.08 -14.82 5.95
C PHE A 140 7.43 -13.62 5.26
N LEU A 141 8.20 -12.63 4.80
CA LEU A 141 7.68 -11.51 4.00
C LEU A 141 7.02 -12.00 2.70
N ALA A 142 7.62 -12.96 2.01
CA ALA A 142 7.01 -13.59 0.84
C ALA A 142 5.76 -14.42 1.20
N ALA A 143 5.78 -15.12 2.34
CA ALA A 143 4.65 -15.91 2.81
C ALA A 143 3.44 -15.03 3.19
N ILE A 144 3.63 -13.98 3.99
CA ILE A 144 2.53 -13.06 4.35
C ILE A 144 1.97 -12.37 3.10
N TRP A 145 2.80 -11.95 2.14
CA TRP A 145 2.32 -11.39 0.87
C TRP A 145 1.37 -12.35 0.13
N HIS A 146 1.68 -13.65 0.07
CA HIS A 146 0.80 -14.65 -0.55
C HIS A 146 -0.44 -14.97 0.27
N VAL A 147 -0.31 -15.08 1.60
CA VAL A 147 -1.44 -15.32 2.50
C VAL A 147 -2.43 -14.16 2.44
N THR A 148 -1.97 -12.90 2.50
CA THR A 148 -2.81 -11.70 2.44
C THR A 148 -3.55 -11.59 1.11
N GLY A 149 -2.86 -11.76 -0.04
CA GLY A 149 -3.53 -11.70 -1.34
C GLY A 149 -4.62 -12.76 -1.51
N MET A 150 -4.32 -13.99 -1.09
CA MET A 150 -5.31 -15.08 -1.10
C MET A 150 -6.46 -14.82 -0.13
N ALA A 151 -6.18 -14.42 1.12
CA ALA A 151 -7.20 -14.16 2.14
C ALA A 151 -8.17 -13.06 1.72
N ILE A 152 -7.67 -11.92 1.23
CA ILE A 152 -8.52 -10.81 0.78
C ILE A 152 -9.35 -11.24 -0.44
N SER A 153 -8.76 -11.89 -1.45
CA SER A 153 -9.51 -12.35 -2.64
C SER A 153 -10.59 -13.40 -2.31
N LEU A 154 -10.27 -14.37 -1.46
CA LEU A 154 -11.18 -15.47 -1.12
C LEU A 154 -12.26 -15.02 -0.15
N SER A 155 -11.98 -14.11 0.80
CA SER A 155 -13.00 -13.56 1.69
C SER A 155 -14.17 -12.96 0.91
N ALA A 156 -13.86 -12.26 -0.18
CA ALA A 156 -14.83 -11.60 -1.03
C ALA A 156 -15.58 -12.59 -1.95
N LEU A 157 -14.84 -13.52 -2.59
CA LEU A 157 -15.45 -14.53 -3.46
C LEU A 157 -16.31 -15.52 -2.68
N LEU A 158 -15.93 -15.90 -1.45
CA LEU A 158 -16.73 -16.78 -0.59
C LEU A 158 -17.93 -16.08 0.05
N ALA A 159 -17.90 -14.75 0.21
CA ALA A 159 -19.09 -13.99 0.62
C ALA A 159 -20.23 -14.12 -0.42
N VAL A 160 -19.88 -14.15 -1.71
CA VAL A 160 -20.84 -14.36 -2.81
C VAL A 160 -21.12 -15.85 -3.05
N CYS A 161 -20.08 -16.65 -3.27
CA CYS A 161 -20.23 -18.02 -3.74
C CYS A 161 -20.56 -19.03 -2.64
N ALA A 162 -20.38 -18.69 -1.36
CA ALA A 162 -20.54 -19.60 -0.23
C ALA A 162 -21.33 -18.98 0.94
N GLU A 163 -21.96 -17.82 0.73
CA GLU A 163 -22.72 -17.06 1.73
C GLU A 163 -21.96 -16.81 3.05
N LEU A 164 -20.64 -16.60 2.96
CA LEU A 164 -19.84 -16.23 4.12
C LEU A 164 -20.30 -14.86 4.63
N LYS A 165 -20.94 -14.86 5.82
CA LYS A 165 -21.54 -13.67 6.45
C LYS A 165 -20.51 -12.61 6.83
N LEU A 166 -20.12 -11.80 5.84
CA LEU A 166 -19.25 -10.64 5.99
C LEU A 166 -20.06 -9.36 5.70
N PRO A 167 -20.34 -8.51 6.71
CA PRO A 167 -21.11 -7.30 6.50
C PRO A 167 -20.39 -6.36 5.54
N TYR A 168 -21.15 -5.77 4.61
CA TYR A 168 -20.66 -4.84 3.57
C TYR A 168 -19.59 -5.40 2.63
N ALA A 169 -19.42 -6.74 2.55
CA ALA A 169 -18.52 -7.36 1.57
C ALA A 169 -19.02 -7.24 0.11
N ILE A 170 -20.31 -6.94 -0.07
CA ILE A 170 -20.96 -6.62 -1.34
C ILE A 170 -21.65 -5.26 -1.18
N ALA A 171 -21.40 -4.34 -2.11
CA ALA A 171 -22.03 -3.03 -2.16
C ALA A 171 -23.11 -3.01 -3.27
N TYR A 172 -24.37 -2.82 -2.88
CA TYR A 172 -25.51 -2.79 -3.79
C TYR A 172 -25.87 -1.36 -4.22
N THR A 173 -26.33 -1.19 -5.45
CA THR A 173 -26.77 0.10 -6.01
C THR A 173 -27.72 -0.11 -7.19
N ALA A 174 -28.76 0.73 -7.30
CA ALA A 174 -29.65 0.74 -8.46
C ALA A 174 -29.10 1.59 -9.63
N ALA A 175 -27.99 2.32 -9.45
CA ALA A 175 -27.47 3.24 -10.45
C ALA A 175 -26.51 2.52 -11.43
N PRO A 176 -26.85 2.42 -12.74
CA PRO A 176 -26.04 1.70 -13.72
C PRO A 176 -24.65 2.34 -13.96
N GLU A 177 -24.55 3.65 -13.75
CA GLU A 177 -23.28 4.39 -13.73
C GLU A 177 -22.34 4.02 -12.55
N VAL A 178 -22.90 3.48 -11.45
CA VAL A 178 -22.16 3.05 -10.25
C VAL A 178 -21.91 1.55 -10.22
N SER A 179 -22.82 0.71 -10.74
CA SER A 179 -22.59 -0.73 -11.01
C SER A 179 -23.34 -1.20 -12.25
N ALA A 180 -22.64 -1.88 -13.16
CA ALA A 180 -23.24 -2.52 -14.34
C ALA A 180 -24.03 -3.78 -13.99
N THR A 181 -23.89 -4.28 -12.76
CA THR A 181 -24.49 -5.53 -12.27
C THR A 181 -25.38 -5.32 -11.05
N GLY A 182 -25.63 -4.06 -10.66
CA GLY A 182 -26.40 -3.70 -9.47
C GLY A 182 -25.69 -3.98 -8.13
N ALA A 183 -24.59 -4.72 -8.14
CA ALA A 183 -23.83 -5.11 -6.96
C ALA A 183 -22.32 -5.07 -7.25
N ARG A 184 -21.46 -4.88 -6.25
CA ARG A 184 -19.99 -4.79 -6.42
C ARG A 184 -19.25 -5.44 -5.29
N LEU A 185 -18.17 -6.16 -5.61
CA LEU A 185 -17.33 -6.83 -4.63
C LEU A 185 -16.45 -5.83 -3.87
N ALA A 186 -16.49 -5.91 -2.54
CA ALA A 186 -15.71 -5.09 -1.62
C ALA A 186 -14.90 -5.91 -0.60
N GLY A 187 -15.32 -7.14 -0.31
CA GLY A 187 -14.66 -8.05 0.61
C GLY A 187 -14.45 -7.45 2.00
N LEU A 188 -13.36 -7.85 2.67
CA LEU A 188 -12.98 -7.33 3.98
C LEU A 188 -12.73 -5.81 4.01
N LEU A 189 -12.46 -5.17 2.86
CA LEU A 189 -12.16 -3.73 2.78
C LEU A 189 -13.41 -2.85 2.74
N GLN A 190 -14.60 -3.44 2.52
CA GLN A 190 -15.91 -2.76 2.51
C GLN A 190 -16.07 -1.57 1.53
N TYR A 191 -15.06 -1.30 0.69
CA TYR A 191 -15.11 -0.31 -0.38
C TYR A 191 -14.60 -0.90 -1.71
N PRO A 192 -15.46 -1.01 -2.75
CA PRO A 192 -15.11 -1.68 -4.00
C PRO A 192 -13.91 -1.12 -4.76
N ASN A 193 -13.66 0.20 -4.74
CA ASN A 193 -12.58 0.79 -5.54
C ASN A 193 -11.20 0.38 -5.00
N THR A 194 -10.95 0.62 -3.71
CA THR A 194 -9.72 0.21 -3.01
C THR A 194 -9.57 -1.31 -2.95
N PHE A 195 -10.68 -2.05 -2.82
CA PHE A 195 -10.63 -3.51 -2.98
C PHE A 195 -10.12 -3.91 -4.37
N GLY A 196 -10.66 -3.33 -5.44
CA GLY A 196 -10.14 -3.50 -6.80
C GLY A 196 -8.66 -3.13 -6.93
N ALA A 197 -8.22 -2.03 -6.31
CA ALA A 197 -6.82 -1.60 -6.30
C ALA A 197 -5.89 -2.68 -5.71
N VAL A 198 -6.25 -3.20 -4.53
CA VAL A 198 -5.49 -4.24 -3.83
C VAL A 198 -5.50 -5.55 -4.63
N MET A 199 -6.62 -5.91 -5.29
CA MET A 199 -6.67 -7.07 -6.19
C MET A 199 -5.79 -6.90 -7.43
N ALA A 200 -5.71 -5.69 -8.01
CA ALA A 200 -4.80 -5.39 -9.11
C ALA A 200 -3.32 -5.57 -8.70
N VAL A 201 -2.94 -5.14 -7.49
CA VAL A 201 -1.58 -5.33 -6.94
C VAL A 201 -1.21 -6.81 -6.88
N PHE A 202 -2.03 -7.64 -6.23
CA PHE A 202 -1.75 -9.06 -6.11
C PHE A 202 -1.80 -9.79 -7.46
N LEU A 203 -2.74 -9.42 -8.35
CA LEU A 203 -2.82 -9.98 -9.69
C LEU A 203 -1.56 -9.67 -10.50
N LEU A 204 -1.14 -8.40 -10.59
CA LEU A 204 0.01 -7.98 -11.38
C LEU A 204 1.30 -8.63 -10.86
N GLU A 205 1.49 -8.66 -9.54
CA GLU A 205 2.67 -9.27 -8.93
C GLU A 205 2.79 -10.75 -9.30
N ARG A 206 1.69 -11.50 -9.22
CA ARG A 206 1.63 -12.91 -9.59
C ARG A 206 1.76 -13.14 -11.09
N LEU A 207 1.10 -12.33 -11.91
CA LEU A 207 1.11 -12.45 -13.37
C LEU A 207 2.52 -12.22 -13.93
N PHE A 208 3.21 -11.17 -13.48
CA PHE A 208 4.60 -10.90 -13.87
C PHE A 208 5.60 -11.92 -13.28
N ALA A 209 5.34 -12.47 -12.08
CA ALA A 209 6.15 -13.57 -11.53
C ALA A 209 6.07 -14.85 -12.38
N VAL A 210 4.87 -15.25 -12.78
CA VAL A 210 4.64 -16.42 -13.65
C VAL A 210 5.23 -16.18 -15.04
N ALA A 211 4.99 -15.01 -15.64
CA ALA A 211 5.55 -14.67 -16.95
C ALA A 211 7.08 -14.67 -16.97
N ALA A 212 7.74 -14.11 -15.95
CA ALA A 212 9.21 -14.15 -15.83
C ALA A 212 9.72 -15.60 -15.71
N HIS A 213 9.00 -16.49 -15.01
CA HIS A 213 9.36 -17.91 -14.96
C HIS A 213 9.18 -18.60 -16.32
N VAL A 214 8.09 -18.34 -17.04
CA VAL A 214 7.82 -18.88 -18.38
C VAL A 214 8.87 -18.39 -19.39
N GLN A 215 9.27 -17.12 -19.34
CA GLN A 215 10.33 -16.56 -20.18
C GLN A 215 11.66 -17.29 -19.97
N ARG A 216 12.16 -17.36 -18.72
CA ARG A 216 13.40 -18.10 -18.39
C ARG A 216 13.33 -19.56 -18.85
N ALA A 217 12.15 -20.18 -18.67
CA ALA A 217 11.91 -21.56 -19.05
C ALA A 217 11.97 -21.81 -20.57
N GLN A 218 11.56 -20.83 -21.38
CA GLN A 218 11.67 -20.87 -22.84
C GLN A 218 13.11 -20.61 -23.29
N SER A 219 13.81 -19.63 -22.70
CA SER A 219 15.22 -19.30 -23.01
C SER A 219 16.15 -20.52 -22.81
N GLN A 220 16.08 -21.17 -21.65
CA GLN A 220 16.86 -22.39 -21.36
C GLN A 220 16.60 -23.53 -22.37
N ALA A 221 15.37 -23.66 -22.87
CA ALA A 221 15.02 -24.67 -23.85
C ALA A 221 15.58 -24.36 -25.25
N ALA A 222 15.63 -23.07 -25.61
CA ALA A 222 16.25 -22.63 -26.87
C ALA A 222 17.77 -22.88 -26.87
N GLU A 223 18.45 -22.57 -25.76
CA GLU A 223 19.89 -22.83 -25.59
C GLU A 223 20.24 -24.32 -25.71
N TRP A 224 19.48 -25.20 -25.03
CA TRP A 224 19.68 -26.66 -25.13
C TRP A 224 19.41 -27.20 -26.54
N GLY A 225 18.42 -26.64 -27.25
CA GLY A 225 18.09 -27.00 -28.64
C GLY A 225 19.13 -26.53 -29.66
N ALA A 226 19.87 -25.46 -29.37
CA ALA A 226 20.98 -24.99 -30.20
C ALA A 226 22.23 -25.88 -30.01
N GLY A 227 22.66 -26.12 -28.77
CA GLY A 227 23.87 -26.92 -28.48
C GLY A 227 23.77 -28.39 -28.89
N THR A 228 22.56 -28.95 -29.00
CA THR A 228 22.35 -30.29 -29.56
C THR A 228 22.47 -30.33 -31.09
N LYS A 229 22.12 -29.24 -31.81
CA LYS A 229 22.35 -29.15 -33.26
C LYS A 229 23.83 -29.03 -33.60
N GLU A 230 24.60 -28.21 -32.88
CA GLU A 230 26.06 -28.10 -33.09
C GLU A 230 26.78 -29.44 -32.85
N ARG A 231 26.41 -30.18 -31.79
CA ARG A 231 26.96 -31.53 -31.56
C ARG A 231 26.56 -32.56 -32.62
N SER A 232 25.44 -32.37 -33.32
CA SER A 232 25.02 -33.27 -34.42
C SER A 232 25.67 -32.95 -35.77
N GLY A 233 26.28 -31.77 -35.94
CA GLY A 233 26.98 -31.39 -37.19
C GLY A 233 28.32 -32.10 -37.42
N GLY A 234 28.84 -32.84 -36.44
CA GLY A 234 30.20 -33.39 -36.45
C GLY A 234 30.39 -34.78 -37.09
N LYS A 235 29.35 -35.40 -37.69
CA LYS A 235 29.47 -36.72 -38.33
C LYS A 235 28.63 -36.81 -39.61
N GLY A 236 29.28 -36.83 -40.78
CA GLY A 236 28.61 -37.29 -42.00
C GLY A 236 29.06 -36.76 -43.36
N ASN A 237 30.36 -36.70 -43.68
CA ASN A 237 30.79 -37.10 -45.03
C ASN A 237 32.30 -37.42 -45.15
N ARG A 238 32.65 -38.71 -45.05
CA ARG A 238 33.87 -39.27 -45.64
C ARG A 238 33.45 -40.33 -46.65
N GLY A 239 33.45 -39.97 -47.93
CA GLY A 239 33.04 -40.85 -49.02
C GLY A 239 33.94 -40.67 -50.25
N ARG A 240 34.78 -41.67 -50.51
CA ARG A 240 35.54 -41.91 -51.77
C ARG A 240 36.42 -40.79 -52.34
N ARG A 241 37.72 -40.93 -52.11
CA ARG A 241 38.74 -40.64 -53.15
C ARG A 241 38.43 -41.46 -54.42
N LYS A 242 38.46 -40.82 -55.58
CA LYS A 242 38.89 -41.42 -56.86
C LYS A 242 39.80 -40.40 -57.54
N MET A 243 40.99 -40.82 -57.97
CA MET A 243 41.88 -40.01 -58.80
C MET A 243 41.52 -40.18 -60.28
N LEU A 244 41.66 -39.09 -61.05
CA LEU A 244 42.09 -38.97 -62.45
C LEU A 244 41.45 -37.73 -63.09
N GLY A 245 42.15 -37.02 -63.98
CA GLY A 245 41.55 -35.95 -64.79
C GLY A 245 42.28 -34.60 -64.75
N GLU A 246 43.45 -34.59 -65.37
CA GLU A 246 44.25 -33.43 -65.76
C GLU A 246 43.49 -32.37 -66.62
N ARG A 247 43.96 -31.10 -66.57
CA ARG A 247 43.99 -30.05 -67.64
C ARG A 247 43.17 -28.75 -67.47
N GLY A 248 43.88 -27.62 -67.64
CA GLY A 248 43.38 -26.31 -68.10
C GLY A 248 42.64 -25.46 -67.05
N ASN A 249 42.71 -24.12 -67.06
CA ASN A 249 43.44 -23.20 -67.95
C ASN A 249 43.77 -21.88 -67.22
N ALA A 250 44.58 -21.01 -67.84
CA ALA A 250 45.27 -19.89 -67.16
C ALA A 250 44.55 -18.51 -67.17
N HIS A 251 45.18 -17.54 -66.46
CA HIS A 251 44.93 -16.08 -66.44
C HIS A 251 43.61 -15.59 -65.78
N ARG A 252 43.53 -14.40 -65.16
CA ARG A 252 44.31 -13.15 -65.34
C ARG A 252 44.92 -12.54 -64.07
N ILE A 253 45.93 -11.71 -64.32
CA ILE A 253 46.60 -10.77 -63.40
C ILE A 253 46.07 -9.35 -63.68
N ILE A 254 46.21 -8.46 -62.70
CA ILE A 254 46.46 -6.99 -62.74
C ILE A 254 45.57 -6.33 -61.66
N GLU A 255 45.93 -5.31 -60.88
CA GLU A 255 47.13 -4.70 -60.27
C GLU A 255 46.66 -3.29 -59.78
N ARG A 256 47.55 -2.49 -59.17
CA ARG A 256 47.37 -1.07 -58.75
C ARG A 256 46.43 -0.78 -57.56
N GLU A 257 46.72 0.23 -56.71
CA GLU A 257 48.00 0.84 -56.33
C GLU A 257 47.88 1.57 -54.98
N ARG A 258 48.99 2.11 -54.46
CA ARG A 258 49.08 2.78 -53.14
C ARG A 258 48.45 4.18 -53.13
N SER A 259 47.82 4.53 -52.01
CA SER A 259 47.90 5.88 -51.41
C SER A 259 47.55 5.78 -49.92
N GLY A 260 48.20 6.59 -49.08
CA GLY A 260 47.96 6.55 -47.63
C GLY A 260 48.02 7.93 -46.98
N ARG A 261 47.30 8.09 -45.86
CA ARG A 261 47.66 9.02 -44.78
C ARG A 261 46.92 8.66 -43.49
N ASN A 262 47.52 9.05 -42.37
CA ASN A 262 47.11 8.66 -41.03
C ASN A 262 45.77 9.30 -40.61
N GLY A 263 44.90 8.50 -39.99
CA GLY A 263 43.70 8.95 -39.30
C GLY A 263 43.42 8.07 -38.08
N ILE A 264 43.90 8.49 -36.90
CA ILE A 264 43.72 7.73 -35.66
C ILE A 264 42.25 7.81 -35.23
N SER A 265 41.48 6.75 -35.46
CA SER A 265 40.11 6.61 -34.93
C SER A 265 39.94 5.28 -34.18
N ARG A 266 40.24 5.28 -32.87
CA ARG A 266 39.94 4.15 -31.99
C ARG A 266 38.42 4.01 -31.80
N ARG A 267 37.77 3.14 -32.58
CA ARG A 267 36.35 2.78 -32.39
C ARG A 267 36.18 1.34 -31.90
N ARG A 268 35.81 1.22 -30.62
CA ARG A 268 35.11 0.11 -29.93
C ARG A 268 35.48 -1.34 -30.29
N LYS A 269 36.00 -2.04 -29.28
CA LYS A 269 35.31 -3.23 -28.72
C LYS A 269 35.55 -3.28 -27.20
N MET A 270 34.67 -2.64 -26.44
CA MET A 270 34.52 -3.05 -25.03
C MET A 270 33.82 -4.40 -25.02
N LEU A 271 34.46 -5.40 -24.43
CA LEU A 271 33.83 -6.65 -24.03
C LEU A 271 32.87 -6.32 -22.87
N GLY A 272 31.61 -6.04 -23.21
CA GLY A 272 30.55 -5.98 -22.21
C GLY A 272 30.29 -7.39 -21.68
N GLU A 273 30.64 -7.63 -20.42
CA GLU A 273 30.35 -8.89 -19.73
C GLU A 273 28.85 -9.18 -19.75
N ARG A 274 28.48 -10.38 -20.22
CA ARG A 274 27.09 -10.77 -20.44
C ARG A 274 26.53 -11.51 -19.24
N GLY A 275 25.46 -10.96 -18.67
CA GLY A 275 24.30 -11.73 -18.20
C GLY A 275 24.54 -12.72 -17.06
N ILE A 276 24.50 -12.23 -15.83
CA ILE A 276 24.36 -13.07 -14.63
C ILE A 276 23.01 -13.82 -14.70
N ALA A 277 23.09 -15.15 -14.68
CA ALA A 277 21.95 -16.04 -14.95
C ALA A 277 21.14 -16.39 -13.69
N GLN A 278 20.22 -15.50 -13.31
CA GLN A 278 19.36 -15.65 -12.12
C GLN A 278 18.74 -17.06 -11.94
N ARG A 279 19.23 -17.82 -10.96
CA ARG A 279 18.68 -19.13 -10.59
C ARG A 279 17.78 -19.03 -9.35
N ILE A 280 16.47 -19.22 -9.52
CA ILE A 280 15.51 -19.23 -8.40
C ILE A 280 15.39 -20.64 -7.83
N ILE A 281 15.95 -20.86 -6.64
CA ILE A 281 15.66 -22.04 -5.80
C ILE A 281 14.77 -21.59 -4.64
N GLU A 282 13.54 -22.10 -4.64
CA GLU A 282 12.58 -21.95 -3.54
C GLU A 282 13.00 -22.78 -2.32
N TRP A 283 12.47 -22.36 -1.17
CA TRP A 283 12.90 -22.83 0.12
C TRP A 283 11.93 -23.82 0.75
N GLU A 284 12.47 -24.95 1.18
CA GLU A 284 11.69 -26.04 1.75
C GLU A 284 11.78 -26.06 3.29
N TRP A 285 10.67 -26.46 3.93
CA TRP A 285 10.56 -26.66 5.37
C TRP A 285 10.96 -28.10 5.70
N SER A 286 12.26 -28.34 5.94
CA SER A 286 12.80 -29.68 6.25
C SER A 286 12.71 -30.01 7.74
N GLY A 287 11.52 -30.36 8.20
CA GLY A 287 11.37 -31.02 9.51
C GLY A 287 12.10 -32.37 9.51
N ARG A 288 13.15 -32.52 10.33
CA ARG A 288 13.83 -33.81 10.55
C ARG A 288 12.85 -34.79 11.21
N LYS A 289 12.27 -35.72 10.44
CA LYS A 289 11.68 -36.93 11.00
C LYS A 289 12.80 -37.93 11.32
N GLY A 290 13.00 -38.18 12.62
CA GLY A 290 13.97 -39.14 13.11
C GLY A 290 13.61 -40.57 12.70
N ASN A 291 14.63 -41.35 12.38
CA ASN A 291 14.48 -42.75 11.99
C ASN A 291 14.29 -43.60 13.27
N ARG A 292 13.16 -44.32 13.40
CA ARG A 292 12.98 -45.40 14.39
C ARG A 292 12.31 -46.58 13.69
N GLY A 293 12.88 -47.77 13.86
CA GLY A 293 12.58 -48.92 13.03
C GLY A 293 11.32 -49.70 13.44
N ARG A 294 10.92 -50.61 12.55
CA ARG A 294 10.19 -51.83 12.91
C ARG A 294 10.96 -53.04 12.37
N ARG A 295 10.89 -54.13 13.13
CA ARG A 295 11.63 -55.39 12.95
C ARG A 295 10.59 -56.52 12.88
N LYS A 296 10.82 -57.54 12.04
CA LYS A 296 10.12 -58.85 12.02
C LYS A 296 8.62 -58.79 11.59
N MET A 297 8.00 -59.85 11.05
CA MET A 297 8.44 -61.20 10.63
C MET A 297 7.42 -61.81 9.66
N LEU A 298 7.84 -62.80 8.83
CA LEU A 298 7.07 -63.93 8.25
C LEU A 298 5.79 -63.57 7.43
N GLY A 299 5.36 -64.34 6.42
CA GLY A 299 5.87 -65.56 5.81
C GLY A 299 4.85 -66.09 4.78
N GLU A 300 5.25 -67.13 4.04
CA GLU A 300 4.37 -68.03 3.25
C GLU A 300 3.89 -67.62 1.82
N ARG A 301 4.39 -68.43 0.88
CA ARG A 301 3.77 -69.07 -0.31
C ARG A 301 2.27 -68.79 -0.54
N GLY A 302 1.78 -68.60 -1.77
CA GLY A 302 2.46 -68.68 -3.07
C GLY A 302 1.47 -68.84 -4.24
N ILE A 303 1.84 -69.67 -5.23
CA ILE A 303 1.07 -70.07 -6.41
C ILE A 303 0.95 -68.99 -7.51
N ALA A 304 1.36 -69.38 -8.72
CA ALA A 304 1.31 -68.57 -9.92
C ALA A 304 -0.05 -68.71 -10.62
N GLN A 305 -0.57 -67.59 -11.13
CA GLN A 305 -1.53 -67.61 -12.24
C GLN A 305 -0.99 -66.81 -13.41
N ARG A 306 -0.80 -67.51 -14.53
CA ARG A 306 -0.27 -66.97 -15.78
C ARG A 306 -1.45 -66.45 -16.60
N GLY A 307 -1.91 -65.24 -16.29
CA GLY A 307 -2.96 -64.53 -17.04
C GLY A 307 -2.38 -63.88 -18.30
N ILE A 308 -2.95 -64.20 -19.46
CA ILE A 308 -2.55 -63.61 -20.75
C ILE A 308 -3.19 -62.23 -20.89
N GLU A 309 -2.44 -61.15 -20.63
CA GLU A 309 -2.84 -59.81 -21.06
C GLU A 309 -2.12 -59.44 -22.37
N ARG A 310 -2.94 -59.02 -23.35
CA ARG A 310 -2.49 -58.64 -24.68
C ARG A 310 -1.68 -57.33 -24.61
N GLU A 311 -0.54 -57.35 -25.28
CA GLU A 311 0.29 -56.18 -25.52
C GLU A 311 -0.49 -55.13 -26.33
N TRP A 312 -1.03 -54.10 -25.66
CA TRP A 312 -1.56 -52.91 -26.35
C TRP A 312 -0.54 -51.77 -26.28
N SER A 313 -0.11 -51.35 -27.46
CA SER A 313 1.02 -50.45 -27.73
C SER A 313 0.73 -48.97 -27.40
N GLY A 314 0.38 -48.68 -26.14
CA GLY A 314 0.00 -47.35 -25.63
C GLY A 314 1.15 -46.45 -25.13
N ARG A 315 2.41 -46.67 -25.54
CA ARG A 315 3.60 -46.03 -24.93
C ARG A 315 3.82 -44.52 -25.24
N LYS A 316 2.73 -43.76 -25.46
CA LYS A 316 2.74 -42.29 -25.53
C LYS A 316 1.92 -41.60 -24.43
N GLY A 317 0.86 -42.21 -23.89
CA GLY A 317 0.00 -41.55 -22.88
C GLY A 317 0.64 -41.46 -21.49
N ASN A 318 1.28 -42.54 -21.01
CA ASN A 318 1.76 -42.63 -19.63
C ASN A 318 2.98 -41.76 -19.28
N SER A 319 3.62 -41.10 -20.25
CA SER A 319 4.68 -40.12 -19.99
C SER A 319 4.12 -38.74 -19.63
N GLU A 320 2.91 -38.40 -20.10
CA GLU A 320 2.33 -37.07 -19.92
C GLU A 320 1.84 -36.83 -18.49
N LEU A 321 1.20 -37.85 -17.88
CA LEU A 321 0.77 -37.81 -16.47
C LEU A 321 1.97 -37.80 -15.49
N ARG A 322 3.04 -38.56 -15.77
CA ARG A 322 4.27 -38.52 -14.94
C ARG A 322 4.97 -37.15 -14.97
N GLY A 323 4.86 -36.40 -16.08
CA GLY A 323 5.40 -35.04 -16.18
C GLY A 323 4.73 -34.06 -15.20
N TRP A 324 3.42 -34.23 -14.96
CA TRP A 324 2.64 -33.40 -14.02
C TRP A 324 2.94 -33.71 -12.55
N CYS A 325 3.14 -34.98 -12.19
CA CYS A 325 3.60 -35.39 -10.86
C CYS A 325 5.08 -35.06 -10.58
N SER A 326 5.80 -34.42 -11.52
CA SER A 326 7.16 -33.96 -11.24
C SER A 326 7.17 -32.78 -10.25
N ARG A 327 8.20 -32.73 -9.40
CA ARG A 327 8.45 -31.64 -8.44
C ARG A 327 8.61 -30.26 -9.12
N ALA A 328 8.73 -30.20 -10.44
CA ALA A 328 8.72 -28.97 -11.24
C ALA A 328 7.31 -28.56 -11.71
N GLY A 329 6.44 -29.53 -12.05
CA GLY A 329 5.04 -29.30 -12.41
C GLY A 329 4.23 -28.71 -11.26
N GLY A 330 4.30 -29.32 -10.07
CA GLY A 330 3.61 -28.81 -8.87
C GLY A 330 4.01 -27.37 -8.50
N ARG A 331 5.29 -27.01 -8.60
CA ARG A 331 5.77 -25.64 -8.36
C ARG A 331 5.26 -24.62 -9.38
N HIS A 332 4.96 -25.03 -10.61
CA HIS A 332 4.35 -24.13 -11.59
C HIS A 332 2.88 -23.84 -11.23
N LEU A 333 2.13 -24.87 -10.85
CA LEU A 333 0.73 -24.76 -10.43
C LEU A 333 0.57 -23.86 -9.18
N LEU A 334 1.44 -24.03 -8.17
CA LEU A 334 1.43 -23.19 -6.96
C LEU A 334 1.61 -21.69 -7.26
N ARG A 335 2.39 -21.33 -8.29
CA ARG A 335 2.57 -19.92 -8.69
C ARG A 335 1.38 -19.36 -9.48
N MET A 336 0.64 -20.23 -10.19
CA MET A 336 -0.59 -19.85 -10.89
C MET A 336 -1.82 -19.82 -9.97
N LEU A 337 -1.77 -20.49 -8.81
CA LEU A 337 -2.88 -20.61 -7.85
C LEU A 337 -3.64 -19.29 -7.59
N PRO A 338 -2.97 -18.12 -7.35
CA PRO A 338 -3.67 -16.89 -7.02
C PRO A 338 -4.22 -16.11 -8.23
N LEU A 339 -3.85 -16.46 -9.47
CA LEU A 339 -4.17 -15.65 -10.65
C LEU A 339 -5.68 -15.54 -10.89
N PHE A 340 -6.39 -16.67 -10.84
CA PHE A 340 -7.85 -16.70 -11.02
C PHE A 340 -8.62 -15.93 -9.93
N PRO A 341 -8.43 -16.18 -8.61
CA PRO A 341 -9.21 -15.48 -7.60
C PRO A 341 -8.91 -13.97 -7.56
N CYS A 342 -7.66 -13.55 -7.77
CA CYS A 342 -7.35 -12.10 -7.85
C CYS A 342 -7.98 -11.45 -9.10
N ALA A 343 -8.01 -12.15 -10.24
CA ALA A 343 -8.64 -11.67 -11.47
C ALA A 343 -10.17 -11.56 -11.35
N ALA A 344 -10.81 -12.61 -10.82
CA ALA A 344 -12.24 -12.63 -10.55
C ALA A 344 -12.63 -11.49 -9.61
N ALA A 345 -11.94 -11.36 -8.48
CA ALA A 345 -12.17 -10.30 -7.51
C ALA A 345 -11.97 -8.89 -8.10
N LEU A 346 -10.93 -8.69 -8.93
CA LEU A 346 -10.70 -7.42 -9.63
C LEU A 346 -11.85 -7.07 -10.59
N LEU A 347 -12.35 -8.02 -11.37
CA LEU A 347 -13.48 -7.79 -12.28
C LEU A 347 -14.79 -7.54 -11.51
N LEU A 348 -15.09 -8.36 -10.50
CA LEU A 348 -16.30 -8.23 -9.67
C LEU A 348 -16.31 -6.95 -8.80
N SER A 349 -15.16 -6.31 -8.58
CA SER A 349 -15.10 -4.99 -7.95
C SER A 349 -15.67 -3.87 -8.82
N GLU A 350 -15.68 -4.06 -10.16
CA GLU A 350 -15.98 -3.05 -11.18
C GLU A 350 -15.23 -1.72 -11.02
N SER A 351 -14.05 -1.73 -10.38
CA SER A 351 -13.23 -0.52 -10.19
C SER A 351 -12.55 -0.12 -11.51
N ARG A 352 -13.23 0.71 -12.31
CA ARG A 352 -12.69 1.30 -13.57
C ARG A 352 -11.31 1.92 -13.36
N GLY A 353 -11.10 2.61 -12.23
CA GLY A 353 -9.82 3.20 -11.87
C GLY A 353 -8.72 2.16 -11.62
N ALA A 354 -9.02 1.05 -10.95
CA ALA A 354 -8.05 -0.02 -10.72
C ALA A 354 -7.73 -0.79 -12.01
N TRP A 355 -8.71 -1.00 -12.89
CA TRP A 355 -8.49 -1.61 -14.20
C TRP A 355 -7.58 -0.75 -15.08
N LEU A 356 -7.84 0.56 -15.14
CA LEU A 356 -7.01 1.51 -15.89
C LEU A 356 -5.59 1.60 -15.30
N ALA A 357 -5.46 1.73 -13.98
CA ALA A 357 -4.17 1.74 -13.31
C ALA A 357 -3.37 0.45 -13.57
N ALA A 358 -4.03 -0.71 -13.56
CA ALA A 358 -3.39 -2.00 -13.86
C ALA A 358 -2.94 -2.12 -15.33
N ALA A 359 -3.74 -1.60 -16.27
CA ALA A 359 -3.40 -1.56 -17.69
C ALA A 359 -2.21 -0.62 -17.95
N LEU A 360 -2.23 0.60 -17.39
CA LEU A 360 -1.14 1.58 -17.51
C LEU A 360 0.16 1.07 -16.89
N ALA A 361 0.10 0.49 -15.69
CA ALA A 361 1.25 -0.11 -15.03
C ALA A 361 1.84 -1.29 -15.81
N SER A 362 0.99 -2.13 -16.41
CA SER A 362 1.42 -3.22 -17.29
C SER A 362 2.08 -2.69 -18.57
N ALA A 363 1.49 -1.67 -19.20
CA ALA A 363 2.04 -1.04 -20.39
C ALA A 363 3.43 -0.43 -20.12
N ALA A 364 3.59 0.31 -19.02
CA ALA A 364 4.88 0.86 -18.59
C ALA A 364 5.95 -0.22 -18.38
N ALA A 365 5.60 -1.34 -17.72
CA ALA A 365 6.50 -2.47 -17.54
C ALA A 365 6.86 -3.18 -18.88
N LEU A 366 5.92 -3.25 -19.82
CA LEU A 366 6.13 -3.84 -21.15
C LEU A 366 7.00 -2.98 -22.08
N LEU A 367 6.94 -1.65 -21.95
CA LEU A 367 7.87 -0.75 -22.65
C LEU A 367 9.33 -1.04 -22.23
N TRP A 368 9.57 -1.31 -20.94
CA TRP A 368 10.89 -1.68 -20.43
C TRP A 368 11.29 -3.12 -20.80
N LYS A 369 10.36 -4.09 -20.70
CA LYS A 369 10.64 -5.53 -20.91
C LYS A 369 9.71 -6.19 -21.93
N ARG A 370 9.80 -5.74 -23.19
CA ARG A 370 9.07 -6.29 -24.36
C ARG A 370 9.11 -7.83 -24.49
N GLN A 371 10.17 -8.48 -24.01
CA GLN A 371 10.29 -9.95 -24.04
C GLN A 371 9.28 -10.68 -23.13
N LEU A 372 8.63 -9.97 -22.19
CA LEU A 372 7.58 -10.54 -21.33
C LEU A 372 6.20 -10.59 -22.00
N CYS A 373 5.97 -9.93 -23.15
CA CYS A 373 4.65 -9.88 -23.80
C CYS A 373 4.04 -11.26 -24.04
N ALA A 374 4.74 -12.16 -24.74
CA ALA A 374 4.23 -13.50 -25.03
C ALA A 374 4.09 -14.39 -23.77
N PRO A 375 5.05 -14.41 -22.82
CA PRO A 375 4.87 -15.06 -21.51
C PRO A 375 3.68 -14.55 -20.69
N LEU A 376 3.42 -13.23 -20.65
CA LEU A 376 2.26 -12.64 -19.96
C LEU A 376 0.94 -13.06 -20.62
N LEU A 377 0.90 -12.99 -21.96
CA LEU A 377 -0.26 -13.39 -22.76
C LEU A 377 -0.62 -14.86 -22.52
N LEU A 378 0.37 -15.77 -22.53
CA LEU A 378 0.17 -17.20 -22.22
C LEU A 378 -0.23 -17.46 -20.75
N ALA A 379 0.37 -16.75 -19.80
CA ALA A 379 0.12 -16.96 -18.37
C ALA A 379 -1.25 -16.46 -17.91
N GLY A 380 -1.71 -15.33 -18.46
CA GLY A 380 -2.98 -14.71 -18.08
C GLY A 380 -4.22 -15.26 -18.80
N ALA A 381 -4.08 -15.80 -20.01
CA ALA A 381 -5.23 -16.10 -20.88
C ALA A 381 -6.29 -17.00 -20.23
N ALA A 382 -5.90 -18.14 -19.63
CA ALA A 382 -6.86 -19.04 -18.99
C ALA A 382 -7.44 -18.48 -17.67
N PRO A 383 -6.65 -17.91 -16.73
CA PRO A 383 -7.19 -17.20 -15.57
C PRO A 383 -8.15 -16.06 -15.90
N MET A 384 -7.85 -15.24 -16.92
CA MET A 384 -8.71 -14.12 -17.33
C MET A 384 -10.00 -14.58 -18.01
N ALA A 385 -9.93 -15.58 -18.89
CA ALA A 385 -11.13 -16.16 -19.49
C ALA A 385 -12.05 -16.78 -18.44
N ALA A 386 -11.51 -17.54 -17.49
CA ALA A 386 -12.27 -18.09 -16.38
C ALA A 386 -12.87 -16.99 -15.48
N ALA A 387 -12.10 -15.94 -15.17
CA ALA A 387 -12.57 -14.80 -14.37
C ALA A 387 -13.67 -14.00 -15.08
N ALA A 388 -13.57 -13.80 -16.39
CA ALA A 388 -14.60 -13.12 -17.20
C ALA A 388 -15.89 -13.96 -17.31
N LEU A 389 -15.77 -15.29 -17.40
CA LEU A 389 -16.93 -16.20 -17.35
C LEU A 389 -17.62 -16.13 -15.97
N LEU A 390 -16.85 -16.21 -14.88
CA LEU A 390 -17.41 -16.06 -13.53
C LEU A 390 -18.07 -14.69 -13.36
N TYR A 391 -17.39 -13.60 -13.76
CA TYR A 391 -17.96 -12.25 -13.71
C TYR A 391 -19.31 -12.19 -14.43
N ARG A 392 -19.38 -12.67 -15.68
CA ARG A 392 -20.63 -12.69 -16.48
C ARG A 392 -21.72 -13.58 -15.88
N GLN A 393 -21.38 -14.66 -15.19
CA GLN A 393 -22.37 -15.54 -14.55
C GLN A 393 -22.92 -14.92 -13.25
N LEU A 394 -22.05 -14.40 -12.39
CA LEU A 394 -22.44 -13.72 -11.15
C LEU A 394 -23.12 -12.36 -11.40
N ALA A 395 -22.77 -11.68 -12.50
CA ALA A 395 -23.40 -10.46 -13.00
C ALA A 395 -24.91 -10.67 -13.26
N ARG A 396 -25.25 -11.78 -13.93
CA ARG A 396 -26.63 -12.12 -14.31
C ARG A 396 -27.55 -12.42 -13.12
N THR A 397 -26.97 -12.73 -11.97
CA THR A 397 -27.71 -13.06 -10.74
C THR A 397 -27.60 -11.94 -9.69
N GLY A 398 -27.05 -10.76 -10.04
CA GLY A 398 -26.90 -9.63 -9.11
C GLY A 398 -26.04 -9.93 -7.89
N LEU A 399 -25.05 -10.83 -8.03
CA LEU A 399 -24.25 -11.42 -6.93
C LEU A 399 -25.06 -12.20 -5.87
N ALA A 400 -26.31 -12.57 -6.15
CA ALA A 400 -27.09 -13.51 -5.34
C ALA A 400 -27.08 -14.90 -6.01
N VAL A 401 -26.23 -15.82 -5.53
CA VAL A 401 -26.12 -17.19 -6.07
C VAL A 401 -26.28 -18.21 -4.94
N GLU A 402 -26.97 -19.30 -5.21
CA GLU A 402 -27.09 -20.41 -4.25
C GLU A 402 -25.70 -20.95 -3.86
N PRO A 403 -25.41 -21.15 -2.56
CA PRO A 403 -24.05 -21.43 -2.08
C PRO A 403 -23.40 -22.68 -2.70
N VAL A 404 -24.17 -23.75 -2.94
CA VAL A 404 -23.64 -24.98 -3.53
C VAL A 404 -23.25 -24.76 -5.00
N SER A 405 -24.15 -24.13 -5.76
CA SER A 405 -23.96 -23.79 -7.18
C SER A 405 -22.82 -22.79 -7.37
N GLY A 406 -22.72 -21.78 -6.50
CA GLY A 406 -21.64 -20.80 -6.49
C GLY A 406 -20.27 -21.42 -6.18
N LEU A 407 -20.17 -22.26 -5.15
CA LEU A 407 -18.94 -22.98 -4.80
C LEU A 407 -18.47 -23.93 -5.93
N LEU A 408 -19.38 -24.71 -6.51
CA LEU A 408 -19.06 -25.62 -7.62
C LEU A 408 -18.57 -24.85 -8.85
N LEU A 409 -19.21 -23.73 -9.19
CA LEU A 409 -18.80 -22.87 -10.30
C LEU A 409 -17.41 -22.27 -10.05
N LEU A 410 -17.18 -21.72 -8.85
CA LEU A 410 -15.90 -21.12 -8.45
C LEU A 410 -14.77 -22.16 -8.51
N ALA A 411 -14.98 -23.35 -7.92
CA ALA A 411 -14.00 -24.43 -7.91
C ALA A 411 -13.71 -24.99 -9.31
N GLY A 412 -14.75 -25.18 -10.14
CA GLY A 412 -14.62 -25.67 -11.50
C GLY A 412 -13.84 -24.70 -12.41
N LEU A 413 -14.19 -23.41 -12.37
CA LEU A 413 -13.47 -22.36 -13.13
C LEU A 413 -12.04 -22.17 -12.62
N TRP A 414 -11.79 -22.29 -11.31
CA TRP A 414 -10.43 -22.24 -10.76
C TRP A 414 -9.58 -23.42 -11.25
N GLY A 415 -10.12 -24.64 -11.20
CA GLY A 415 -9.46 -25.84 -11.73
C GLY A 415 -9.15 -25.72 -13.22
N ALA A 416 -10.13 -25.25 -14.01
CA ALA A 416 -9.95 -25.00 -15.44
C ALA A 416 -8.88 -23.94 -15.73
N ALA A 417 -8.85 -22.84 -14.97
CA ALA A 417 -7.83 -21.80 -15.09
C ALA A 417 -6.41 -22.33 -14.82
N LEU A 418 -6.24 -23.19 -13.80
CA LEU A 418 -4.94 -23.77 -13.45
C LEU A 418 -4.46 -24.77 -14.49
N LEU A 419 -5.32 -25.72 -14.88
CA LEU A 419 -4.96 -26.76 -15.85
C LEU A 419 -4.77 -26.17 -17.27
N GLY A 420 -5.63 -25.23 -17.67
CA GLY A 420 -5.54 -24.50 -18.94
C GLY A 420 -4.32 -23.57 -18.99
N GLY A 421 -4.05 -22.82 -17.92
CA GLY A 421 -2.88 -21.95 -17.81
C GLY A 421 -1.57 -22.76 -17.86
N ALA A 422 -1.50 -23.86 -17.10
CA ALA A 422 -0.38 -24.78 -17.16
C ALA A 422 -0.24 -25.43 -18.55
N TRP A 423 -1.34 -25.78 -19.22
CA TRP A 423 -1.32 -26.30 -20.61
C TRP A 423 -0.72 -25.28 -21.59
N LEU A 424 -1.18 -24.02 -21.54
CA LEU A 424 -0.67 -22.94 -22.37
C LEU A 424 0.83 -22.69 -22.14
N CYS A 425 1.26 -22.72 -20.88
CA CYS A 425 2.63 -22.47 -20.47
C CYS A 425 3.58 -23.69 -20.58
N ARG A 426 3.11 -24.88 -21.01
CA ARG A 426 3.95 -26.08 -21.17
C ARG A 426 5.18 -25.84 -22.05
N ARG A 427 6.34 -26.35 -21.61
CA ARG A 427 7.52 -26.57 -22.48
C ARG A 427 7.21 -27.73 -23.44
N ARG A 428 7.66 -27.65 -24.69
CA ARG A 428 7.74 -28.81 -25.61
C ARG A 428 9.17 -28.92 -26.14
N THR A 429 9.69 -30.13 -26.24
CA THR A 429 11.08 -30.45 -26.58
C THR A 429 11.29 -30.77 -28.07
N GLY A 430 10.33 -30.45 -28.93
CA GLY A 430 10.35 -30.78 -30.37
C GLY A 430 10.53 -29.55 -31.26
N ALA A 431 11.33 -29.71 -32.32
CA ALA A 431 11.81 -28.62 -33.20
C ALA A 431 10.76 -27.99 -34.16
N ALA A 432 9.46 -28.25 -33.97
CA ALA A 432 8.40 -27.73 -34.85
C ALA A 432 7.77 -26.44 -34.26
N GLY A 433 8.12 -25.28 -34.83
CA GLY A 433 7.71 -23.96 -34.32
C GLY A 433 6.20 -23.69 -34.31
N GLY A 434 5.41 -24.36 -35.15
CA GLY A 434 3.96 -24.14 -35.28
C GLY A 434 3.17 -24.31 -33.97
N GLY A 435 3.60 -25.23 -33.09
CA GLY A 435 2.95 -25.48 -31.80
C GLY A 435 3.15 -24.38 -30.75
N HIS A 436 3.99 -23.38 -31.00
CA HIS A 436 4.09 -22.18 -30.14
C HIS A 436 3.19 -21.06 -30.67
N ALA A 437 3.22 -20.81 -31.98
CA ALA A 437 2.35 -19.82 -32.63
C ALA A 437 0.86 -20.13 -32.40
N ALA A 438 0.44 -21.38 -32.55
CA ALA A 438 -0.95 -21.79 -32.30
C ALA A 438 -1.41 -21.53 -30.85
N ARG A 439 -0.54 -21.72 -29.85
CA ARG A 439 -0.86 -21.43 -28.44
C ARG A 439 -0.89 -19.94 -28.15
N ALA A 440 0.01 -19.16 -28.75
CA ALA A 440 -0.03 -17.71 -28.66
C ALA A 440 -1.29 -17.14 -29.32
N GLY A 441 -1.71 -17.67 -30.47
CA GLY A 441 -2.97 -17.33 -31.13
C GLY A 441 -4.20 -17.68 -30.26
N LEU A 442 -4.25 -18.89 -29.70
CA LEU A 442 -5.33 -19.28 -28.79
C LEU A 442 -5.36 -18.41 -27.52
N ALA A 443 -4.21 -18.11 -26.92
CA ALA A 443 -4.14 -17.23 -25.76
C ALA A 443 -4.56 -15.80 -26.10
N ALA A 444 -4.21 -15.27 -27.26
CA ALA A 444 -4.69 -13.98 -27.75
C ALA A 444 -6.21 -14.00 -27.94
N ALA A 445 -6.76 -15.06 -28.57
CA ALA A 445 -8.21 -15.22 -28.74
C ALA A 445 -8.96 -15.31 -27.39
N LEU A 446 -8.40 -16.01 -26.39
CA LEU A 446 -8.96 -16.07 -25.04
C LEU A 446 -8.94 -14.71 -24.33
N TRP A 447 -7.85 -13.94 -24.45
CA TRP A 447 -7.79 -12.56 -23.94
C TRP A 447 -8.80 -11.65 -24.62
N THR A 448 -8.93 -11.72 -25.95
CA THR A 448 -9.91 -10.94 -26.72
C THR A 448 -11.33 -11.31 -26.32
N ALA A 449 -11.66 -12.61 -26.23
CA ALA A 449 -12.97 -13.07 -25.82
C ALA A 449 -13.32 -12.65 -24.38
N ALA A 450 -12.36 -12.74 -23.45
CA ALA A 450 -12.53 -12.28 -22.08
C ALA A 450 -12.75 -10.76 -22.01
N GLY A 451 -11.92 -9.98 -22.70
CA GLY A 451 -12.04 -8.52 -22.79
C GLY A 451 -13.36 -8.07 -23.39
N SER A 452 -13.75 -8.62 -24.54
CA SER A 452 -15.04 -8.31 -25.17
C SER A 452 -16.22 -8.72 -24.30
N ALA A 453 -16.18 -9.87 -23.62
CA ALA A 453 -17.25 -10.28 -22.71
C ALA A 453 -17.44 -9.33 -21.52
N VAL A 454 -16.34 -8.83 -20.93
CA VAL A 454 -16.39 -7.83 -19.87
C VAL A 454 -16.87 -6.47 -20.43
N LEU A 455 -16.30 -6.00 -21.53
CA LEU A 455 -16.63 -4.70 -22.13
C LEU A 455 -18.10 -4.60 -22.56
N LEU A 456 -18.69 -5.67 -23.10
CA LEU A 456 -20.12 -5.72 -23.41
C LEU A 456 -20.96 -5.59 -22.12
N GLN A 457 -20.58 -6.32 -21.05
CA GLN A 457 -21.28 -6.29 -19.76
C GLN A 457 -21.22 -4.92 -19.07
N VAL A 458 -20.14 -4.14 -19.25
CA VAL A 458 -19.98 -2.80 -18.66
C VAL A 458 -20.15 -1.66 -19.65
N SER A 459 -20.73 -1.92 -20.83
CA SER A 459 -20.75 -0.97 -21.96
C SER A 459 -21.43 0.36 -21.62
N GLU A 460 -22.59 0.33 -20.96
CA GLU A 460 -23.31 1.51 -20.46
C GLU A 460 -22.47 2.30 -19.43
N ARG A 461 -21.78 1.58 -18.54
CA ARG A 461 -20.89 2.15 -17.51
C ARG A 461 -19.63 2.81 -18.08
N ILE A 462 -19.26 2.51 -19.34
CA ILE A 462 -18.12 3.11 -20.04
C ILE A 462 -18.55 4.30 -20.89
N HIS A 463 -19.64 4.19 -21.64
CA HIS A 463 -20.05 5.21 -22.61
C HIS A 463 -21.05 6.24 -22.04
N GLY A 464 -21.75 5.91 -20.95
CA GLY A 464 -22.69 6.81 -20.30
C GLY A 464 -22.01 7.99 -19.58
N PRO A 465 -22.72 9.12 -19.40
CA PRO A 465 -22.25 10.22 -18.56
C PRO A 465 -21.90 9.70 -17.17
N SER A 466 -20.67 9.96 -16.71
CA SER A 466 -20.20 9.43 -15.43
C SER A 466 -20.30 10.49 -14.34
N SER A 467 -21.42 10.54 -13.62
CA SER A 467 -21.65 11.43 -12.47
C SER A 467 -20.43 11.48 -11.51
N THR A 468 -19.88 10.31 -11.20
CA THR A 468 -18.71 10.12 -10.33
C THR A 468 -17.41 10.75 -10.83
N VAL A 469 -17.23 10.94 -12.15
CA VAL A 469 -16.02 11.58 -12.72
C VAL A 469 -16.21 13.09 -12.78
N ALA A 470 -17.39 13.56 -13.16
CA ALA A 470 -17.73 14.98 -13.13
C ALA A 470 -17.68 15.55 -11.69
N ALA A 471 -18.19 14.80 -10.71
CA ALA A 471 -18.10 15.15 -9.29
C ALA A 471 -16.65 15.25 -8.81
N ARG A 472 -15.79 14.26 -9.13
CA ARG A 472 -14.35 14.32 -8.82
C ARG A 472 -13.65 15.54 -9.45
N GLY A 473 -14.05 15.93 -10.66
CA GLY A 473 -13.57 17.16 -11.30
C GLY A 473 -13.90 18.44 -10.51
N LEU A 474 -15.10 18.52 -9.92
CA LEU A 474 -15.47 19.61 -9.01
C LEU A 474 -14.64 19.58 -7.72
N PHE A 475 -14.51 18.40 -7.09
CA PHE A 475 -13.72 18.24 -5.86
C PHE A 475 -12.27 18.67 -6.08
N TYR A 476 -11.65 18.26 -7.18
CA TYR A 476 -10.26 18.63 -7.50
C TYR A 476 -10.13 20.13 -7.76
N ARG A 477 -11.09 20.76 -8.45
CA ARG A 477 -11.08 22.22 -8.68
C ARG A 477 -11.10 22.99 -7.36
N ASP A 478 -11.97 22.60 -6.44
CA ASP A 478 -12.14 23.33 -5.19
C ASP A 478 -11.01 22.99 -4.20
N ALA A 479 -10.46 21.76 -4.24
CA ALA A 479 -9.23 21.40 -3.54
C ALA A 479 -8.02 22.21 -4.03
N TRP A 480 -7.89 22.49 -5.33
CA TRP A 480 -6.82 23.34 -5.85
C TRP A 480 -6.93 24.80 -5.40
N LYS A 481 -8.16 25.35 -5.25
CA LYS A 481 -8.37 26.67 -4.66
C LYS A 481 -7.96 26.69 -3.19
N LEU A 482 -8.42 25.72 -2.41
CA LEU A 482 -8.11 25.59 -0.99
C LEU A 482 -6.59 25.37 -0.76
N ALA A 483 -5.91 24.63 -1.63
CA ALA A 483 -4.45 24.46 -1.59
C ALA A 483 -3.68 25.78 -1.84
N ALA A 484 -4.27 26.74 -2.58
CA ALA A 484 -3.64 28.04 -2.81
C ALA A 484 -3.63 28.95 -1.57
N GLU A 485 -4.45 28.66 -0.55
CA GLU A 485 -4.45 29.40 0.73
C GLU A 485 -3.22 29.08 1.60
N ALA A 486 -2.70 27.85 1.51
CA ALA A 486 -1.57 27.37 2.32
C ALA A 486 -0.59 26.50 1.50
N PRO A 487 0.00 27.02 0.41
CA PRO A 487 0.61 26.21 -0.64
C PRO A 487 1.88 25.46 -0.23
N TRP A 488 2.57 25.90 0.83
CA TRP A 488 3.86 25.33 1.24
C TRP A 488 3.77 24.27 2.34
N LEU A 489 2.99 24.55 3.40
CA LEU A 489 2.90 23.72 4.61
C LEU A 489 1.51 23.13 4.86
N GLY A 490 0.49 23.47 4.04
CA GLY A 490 -0.88 22.98 4.21
C GLY A 490 -1.56 23.53 5.47
N ARG A 491 -2.70 22.94 5.82
CA ARG A 491 -3.55 23.37 6.96
C ARG A 491 -3.73 22.30 8.06
N GLY A 492 -2.95 21.22 8.03
CA GLY A 492 -3.00 20.10 8.98
C GLY A 492 -3.77 18.88 8.48
N GLY A 493 -3.73 17.77 9.23
CA GLY A 493 -4.39 16.53 8.82
C GLY A 493 -5.91 16.67 8.70
N GLY A 494 -6.50 16.00 7.70
CA GLY A 494 -7.93 16.00 7.46
C GLY A 494 -8.49 17.34 6.95
N THR A 495 -7.66 18.21 6.37
CA THR A 495 -8.05 19.56 5.94
C THR A 495 -9.32 19.55 5.09
N TRP A 496 -9.38 18.74 4.03
CA TRP A 496 -10.58 18.63 3.19
C TRP A 496 -11.82 18.19 3.97
N ARG A 497 -11.69 17.15 4.81
CA ARG A 497 -12.79 16.58 5.58
C ARG A 497 -13.43 17.61 6.51
N SER A 498 -12.62 18.54 7.05
CA SER A 498 -13.08 19.62 7.92
C SER A 498 -13.64 20.83 7.16
N THR A 499 -13.17 21.14 5.94
CA THR A 499 -13.49 22.41 5.26
C THR A 499 -14.30 22.28 3.97
N TYR A 500 -14.55 21.08 3.42
CA TYR A 500 -15.23 20.95 2.12
C TYR A 500 -16.62 21.60 2.09
N LEU A 501 -17.32 21.71 3.23
CA LEU A 501 -18.61 22.40 3.36
C LEU A 501 -18.51 23.93 3.21
N ALA A 502 -17.33 24.50 3.43
CA ALA A 502 -17.01 25.90 3.17
C ALA A 502 -16.43 26.10 1.74
N ALA A 503 -15.60 25.15 1.28
CA ALA A 503 -14.88 25.25 0.01
C ALA A 503 -15.71 24.85 -1.24
N GLN A 504 -16.80 24.11 -1.05
CA GLN A 504 -17.68 23.60 -2.11
C GLN A 504 -18.22 24.73 -3.03
N SER A 505 -18.02 24.59 -4.35
CA SER A 505 -18.53 25.52 -5.37
C SER A 505 -19.87 25.12 -6.00
N ARG A 506 -20.41 23.99 -5.57
CA ARG A 506 -21.72 23.42 -5.90
C ARG A 506 -22.22 22.66 -4.66
N PRO A 507 -23.54 22.49 -4.47
CA PRO A 507 -24.14 21.70 -3.38
C PRO A 507 -23.91 20.18 -3.48
N TYR A 508 -22.65 19.74 -3.61
CA TYR A 508 -22.25 18.33 -3.67
C TYR A 508 -22.06 17.68 -2.29
N VAL A 509 -21.95 16.35 -2.24
CA VAL A 509 -21.54 15.62 -1.03
C VAL A 509 -20.24 14.85 -1.28
N GLY A 510 -19.21 15.12 -0.47
CA GLY A 510 -17.92 14.43 -0.61
C GLY A 510 -16.87 14.84 0.42
N SER A 511 -16.88 14.22 1.60
CA SER A 511 -15.88 14.45 2.67
C SER A 511 -14.49 13.84 2.39
N GLN A 512 -14.25 13.37 1.17
CA GLN A 512 -13.00 12.81 0.66
C GLN A 512 -12.69 13.40 -0.71
N VAL A 513 -11.47 13.89 -0.94
CA VAL A 513 -11.07 14.47 -2.25
C VAL A 513 -11.12 13.41 -3.36
N HIS A 514 -10.92 12.12 -3.02
CA HIS A 514 -10.66 11.03 -3.97
C HIS A 514 -9.36 11.26 -4.78
N SER A 515 -8.33 11.79 -4.12
CA SER A 515 -6.94 11.80 -4.62
C SER A 515 -6.00 11.95 -3.44
N GLY A 516 -5.19 10.93 -3.16
CA GLY A 516 -4.23 10.96 -2.05
C GLY A 516 -3.16 12.06 -2.20
N TYR A 517 -2.82 12.43 -3.43
CA TYR A 517 -1.87 13.52 -3.71
C TYR A 517 -2.45 14.89 -3.36
N LEU A 518 -3.74 15.13 -3.65
CA LEU A 518 -4.40 16.39 -3.27
C LEU A 518 -4.68 16.45 -1.78
N ASP A 519 -5.02 15.34 -1.12
CA ASP A 519 -5.18 15.31 0.33
C ASP A 519 -3.85 15.65 1.06
N LEU A 520 -2.73 15.07 0.61
CA LEU A 520 -1.40 15.45 1.10
C LEU A 520 -1.01 16.90 0.82
N LEU A 521 -1.38 17.43 -0.36
CA LEU A 521 -1.16 18.84 -0.71
C LEU A 521 -1.97 19.78 0.20
N LEU A 522 -3.21 19.44 0.54
CA LEU A 522 -4.03 20.21 1.47
C LEU A 522 -3.49 20.10 2.90
N ASN A 523 -3.10 18.91 3.33
CA ASN A 523 -2.70 18.67 4.71
C ASN A 523 -1.31 19.23 5.04
N LEU A 524 -0.33 19.07 4.14
CA LEU A 524 1.09 19.37 4.37
C LEU A 524 1.74 20.23 3.26
N GLY A 525 0.96 20.74 2.31
CA GLY A 525 1.44 21.62 1.26
C GLY A 525 2.39 20.95 0.26
N GLY A 526 3.01 21.80 -0.57
CA GLY A 526 4.01 21.37 -1.55
C GLY A 526 5.22 20.67 -0.93
N VAL A 527 5.57 20.97 0.33
CA VAL A 527 6.65 20.29 1.06
C VAL A 527 6.27 18.83 1.34
N GLY A 528 5.09 18.58 1.91
CA GLY A 528 4.60 17.21 2.15
C GLY A 528 4.45 16.41 0.85
N LEU A 529 3.88 17.03 -0.19
CA LEU A 529 3.76 16.41 -1.52
C LEU A 529 5.13 16.05 -2.10
N ALA A 530 6.12 16.94 -2.02
CA ALA A 530 7.48 16.67 -2.52
C ALA A 530 8.15 15.49 -1.78
N VAL A 531 7.99 15.39 -0.46
CA VAL A 531 8.51 14.27 0.35
C VAL A 531 7.89 12.93 -0.09
N ILE A 532 6.59 12.92 -0.41
CA ILE A 532 5.89 11.71 -0.90
C ILE A 532 6.27 11.36 -2.34
N LEU A 533 6.42 12.34 -3.24
CA LEU A 533 6.93 12.08 -4.59
C LEU A 533 8.36 11.50 -4.54
N LEU A 534 9.21 12.03 -3.65
CA LEU A 534 10.57 11.53 -3.43
C LEU A 534 10.56 10.09 -2.85
N LEU A 535 9.63 9.79 -1.92
CA LEU A 535 9.38 8.44 -1.40
C LEU A 535 9.02 7.45 -2.52
N LEU A 536 8.07 7.81 -3.38
CA LEU A 536 7.62 6.98 -4.50
C LEU A 536 8.74 6.73 -5.52
N LEU A 537 9.53 7.76 -5.84
CA LEU A 537 10.69 7.63 -6.73
C LEU A 537 11.75 6.69 -6.13
N ALA A 538 12.03 6.78 -4.83
CA ALA A 538 12.96 5.87 -4.15
C ALA A 538 12.43 4.43 -4.09
N ALA A 539 11.15 4.24 -3.79
CA ALA A 539 10.50 2.92 -3.84
C ALA A 539 10.58 2.31 -5.24
N GLY A 540 10.24 3.09 -6.28
CA GLY A 540 10.33 2.68 -7.69
C GLY A 540 11.74 2.31 -8.12
N TRP A 541 12.74 3.10 -7.71
CA TRP A 541 14.16 2.81 -7.99
C TRP A 541 14.63 1.52 -7.32
N LEU A 542 14.35 1.34 -6.03
CA LEU A 542 14.72 0.13 -5.28
C LEU A 542 14.06 -1.13 -5.85
N VAL A 543 12.78 -1.02 -6.22
CA VAL A 543 12.04 -2.11 -6.86
C VAL A 543 12.58 -2.43 -8.25
N ALA A 544 12.83 -1.42 -9.10
CA ALA A 544 13.38 -1.61 -10.44
C ALA A 544 14.79 -2.25 -10.41
N ALA A 545 15.63 -1.86 -9.44
CA ALA A 545 16.98 -2.37 -9.27
C ALA A 545 17.06 -3.76 -8.61
N GLY A 546 16.16 -4.07 -7.68
CA GLY A 546 16.15 -5.36 -6.96
C GLY A 546 15.32 -6.45 -7.63
N ALA A 547 14.07 -6.13 -7.98
CA ALA A 547 13.09 -7.07 -8.53
C ALA A 547 12.12 -6.36 -9.50
N PRO A 548 12.52 -6.06 -10.75
CA PRO A 548 11.72 -5.23 -11.67
C PRO A 548 10.35 -5.82 -12.04
N ARG A 549 10.10 -7.11 -11.73
CA ARG A 549 8.77 -7.75 -11.82
C ARG A 549 7.75 -7.18 -10.81
N LEU A 550 8.22 -6.54 -9.74
CA LEU A 550 7.40 -5.88 -8.70
C LEU A 550 7.11 -4.41 -9.04
N LEU A 551 7.63 -3.88 -10.15
CA LEU A 551 7.35 -2.51 -10.58
C LEU A 551 5.89 -2.28 -11.01
N PRO A 552 5.25 -3.13 -11.85
CA PRO A 552 3.84 -2.95 -12.20
C PRO A 552 2.87 -2.89 -10.99
N PRO A 553 2.92 -3.76 -9.96
CA PRO A 553 2.05 -3.59 -8.80
C PRO A 553 2.30 -2.30 -8.01
N LEU A 554 3.55 -1.83 -7.90
CA LEU A 554 3.86 -0.53 -7.28
C LEU A 554 3.29 0.65 -8.10
N LEU A 555 3.42 0.60 -9.43
CA LEU A 555 2.86 1.64 -10.30
C LEU A 555 1.33 1.65 -10.26
N ALA A 556 0.67 0.49 -10.16
CA ALA A 556 -0.78 0.43 -10.03
C ALA A 556 -1.28 1.12 -8.75
N LEU A 557 -0.59 0.92 -7.61
CA LEU A 557 -0.85 1.64 -6.36
C LEU A 557 -0.73 3.15 -6.52
N ALA A 558 0.40 3.62 -7.07
CA ALA A 558 0.68 5.04 -7.22
C ALA A 558 -0.24 5.74 -8.25
N ILE A 559 -0.62 5.04 -9.34
CA ILE A 559 -1.53 5.61 -10.35
C ILE A 559 -2.97 5.65 -9.83
N HIS A 560 -3.44 4.61 -9.12
CA HIS A 560 -4.83 4.57 -8.67
C HIS A 560 -5.13 5.62 -7.59
N SER A 561 -4.20 5.84 -6.66
CA SER A 561 -4.32 6.86 -5.61
C SER A 561 -4.34 8.31 -6.11
N ALA A 562 -4.08 8.55 -7.40
CA ALA A 562 -4.33 9.86 -8.02
C ALA A 562 -5.83 10.11 -8.29
N VAL A 563 -6.61 9.03 -8.41
CA VAL A 563 -8.01 9.04 -8.86
C VAL A 563 -8.98 8.52 -7.79
N ASP A 564 -8.48 7.88 -6.72
CA ASP A 564 -9.25 7.44 -5.55
C ASP A 564 -8.51 7.71 -4.22
N PHE A 565 -9.20 7.54 -3.08
CA PHE A 565 -8.67 7.84 -1.74
C PHE A 565 -7.96 6.65 -1.07
N ASP A 566 -7.34 5.75 -1.84
CA ASP A 566 -6.77 4.50 -1.30
C ASP A 566 -5.71 4.71 -0.22
N TRP A 567 -5.00 5.83 -0.25
CA TRP A 567 -4.00 6.20 0.76
C TRP A 567 -4.58 6.51 2.15
N SER A 568 -5.90 6.65 2.29
CA SER A 568 -6.59 6.68 3.59
C SER A 568 -6.68 5.30 4.26
N TYR A 569 -6.41 4.22 3.52
CA TYR A 569 -6.32 2.86 4.06
C TYR A 569 -4.87 2.51 4.40
N SER A 570 -4.58 2.25 5.67
CA SER A 570 -3.22 1.91 6.11
C SER A 570 -2.64 0.69 5.37
N LEU A 571 -3.48 -0.30 5.01
CA LEU A 571 -3.07 -1.48 4.23
C LEU A 571 -2.34 -1.10 2.93
N VAL A 572 -2.77 -0.03 2.26
CA VAL A 572 -2.21 0.42 0.98
C VAL A 572 -0.76 0.91 1.17
N TRP A 573 -0.49 1.64 2.26
CA TRP A 573 0.87 1.99 2.68
C TRP A 573 1.69 0.76 3.06
N LEU A 574 1.13 -0.20 3.81
CA LEU A 574 1.85 -1.43 4.16
C LEU A 574 2.31 -2.21 2.92
N LEU A 575 1.43 -2.36 1.91
CA LEU A 575 1.76 -3.00 0.63
C LEU A 575 2.82 -2.22 -0.15
N LEU A 576 2.75 -0.89 -0.14
CA LEU A 576 3.73 0.00 -0.76
C LEU A 576 5.13 -0.18 -0.16
N PHE A 577 5.26 -0.30 1.18
CA PHE A 577 6.56 -0.54 1.83
C PHE A 577 7.04 -1.99 1.72
N LEU A 578 6.11 -2.97 1.67
CA LEU A 578 6.45 -4.37 1.43
C LEU A 578 7.07 -4.61 0.05
N LEU A 579 6.67 -3.88 -0.99
CA LEU A 579 7.19 -4.08 -2.36
C LEU A 579 8.72 -3.84 -2.46
N PRO A 580 9.30 -2.72 -1.98
CA PRO A 580 10.75 -2.54 -1.87
C PRO A 580 11.42 -3.52 -0.90
N ALA A 581 10.77 -3.92 0.20
CA ALA A 581 11.31 -4.92 1.12
C ALA A 581 11.44 -6.30 0.45
N LEU A 582 10.42 -6.73 -0.30
CA LEU A 582 10.45 -7.94 -1.13
C LEU A 582 11.49 -7.84 -2.24
N ALA A 583 11.66 -6.67 -2.87
CA ALA A 583 12.72 -6.45 -3.87
C ALA A 583 14.14 -6.54 -3.27
N ARG A 584 14.34 -6.03 -2.06
CA ARG A 584 15.59 -6.20 -1.29
C ARG A 584 15.83 -7.67 -0.94
N ALA A 585 14.82 -8.36 -0.44
CA ALA A 585 14.89 -9.78 -0.11
C ALA A 585 15.23 -10.65 -1.35
N GLU A 586 14.61 -10.37 -2.50
CA GLU A 586 14.92 -11.02 -3.78
C GLU A 586 16.38 -10.75 -4.17
N LYS A 587 16.82 -9.49 -4.16
CA LYS A 587 18.21 -9.11 -4.53
C LYS A 587 19.26 -9.80 -3.66
N LEU A 588 19.11 -9.75 -2.33
CA LEU A 588 20.11 -10.28 -1.38
C LEU A 588 20.20 -11.81 -1.44
N HIS A 589 19.04 -12.49 -1.41
CA HIS A 589 19.01 -13.96 -1.23
C HIS A 589 19.03 -14.76 -2.55
N HIS A 590 18.92 -14.11 -3.72
CA HIS A 590 19.25 -14.75 -5.00
C HIS A 590 20.73 -14.65 -5.38
N ALA A 591 21.42 -13.54 -5.09
CA ALA A 591 22.86 -13.44 -5.36
C ALA A 591 23.64 -14.56 -4.64
N ALA A 592 23.34 -14.77 -3.36
CA ALA A 592 23.93 -15.84 -2.55
C ALA A 592 23.56 -17.28 -2.98
N ALA A 593 22.70 -17.47 -3.98
CA ALA A 593 22.37 -18.77 -4.56
C ALA A 593 23.12 -19.06 -5.87
N ASP A 594 23.60 -18.03 -6.58
CA ASP A 594 24.40 -18.19 -7.80
C ASP A 594 25.90 -18.37 -7.48
N ASP A 595 26.40 -17.88 -6.34
CA ASP A 595 27.82 -17.97 -5.91
C ASP A 595 28.23 -19.32 -5.29
N THR A 596 27.36 -20.34 -5.21
CA THR A 596 27.79 -21.67 -4.77
C THR A 596 28.67 -22.33 -5.85
N PRO A 597 29.93 -22.70 -5.55
CA PRO A 597 30.82 -23.29 -6.55
C PRO A 597 30.24 -24.59 -7.07
N VAL A 598 29.91 -24.60 -8.37
CA VAL A 598 29.51 -25.82 -9.08
C VAL A 598 30.74 -26.71 -9.16
N LEU A 599 30.85 -27.67 -8.23
CA LEU A 599 31.81 -28.77 -8.35
C LEU A 599 31.62 -29.39 -9.74
N PRO A 600 32.69 -29.53 -10.56
CA PRO A 600 32.57 -30.08 -11.89
C PRO A 600 31.98 -31.49 -11.80
N ALA A 601 30.96 -31.76 -12.62
CA ALA A 601 30.28 -33.04 -12.62
C ALA A 601 31.31 -34.16 -12.79
N THR A 602 31.35 -35.07 -11.82
CA THR A 602 32.33 -36.15 -11.73
C THR A 602 32.40 -36.91 -13.05
N SER A 603 33.60 -36.97 -13.63
CA SER A 603 33.91 -37.80 -14.78
C SER A 603 33.46 -39.24 -14.54
N ASN A 604 32.97 -39.90 -15.60
CA ASN A 604 32.45 -41.26 -15.56
C ASN A 604 33.42 -42.24 -14.86
N PRO A 605 32.91 -43.25 -14.13
CA PRO A 605 33.76 -44.32 -13.61
C PRO A 605 34.42 -45.10 -14.77
N PRO A 606 35.65 -45.61 -14.60
CA PRO A 606 36.29 -46.47 -15.58
C PRO A 606 35.56 -47.81 -15.71
N PRO A 607 35.67 -48.51 -16.86
CA PRO A 607 34.97 -49.77 -17.08
C PRO A 607 35.58 -50.92 -16.27
N ASN A 608 34.71 -51.79 -15.74
CA ASN A 608 35.11 -53.06 -15.14
C ASN A 608 35.71 -54.00 -16.20
N THR A 609 36.89 -54.55 -15.92
CA THR A 609 37.41 -55.76 -16.56
C THR A 609 37.58 -56.85 -15.50
N GLY A 610 37.13 -58.07 -15.79
CA GLY A 610 37.11 -59.19 -14.83
C GLY A 610 38.51 -59.74 -14.48
N GLY A 611 38.57 -60.54 -13.41
CA GLY A 611 39.79 -61.22 -12.92
C GLY A 611 40.18 -62.47 -13.73
N PRO A 612 40.75 -63.54 -13.14
CA PRO A 612 40.76 -63.95 -11.72
C PRO A 612 42.18 -64.28 -11.16
N GLY A 613 42.28 -64.78 -9.91
CA GLY A 613 43.47 -65.53 -9.45
C GLY A 613 43.90 -65.26 -8.00
N ILE A 614 43.79 -66.27 -7.13
CA ILE A 614 44.11 -66.26 -5.69
C ILE A 614 45.57 -66.75 -5.48
N LEU A 615 46.35 -66.19 -4.53
CA LEU A 615 47.03 -66.90 -3.40
C LEU A 615 48.25 -66.18 -2.75
N ALA A 616 48.37 -66.43 -1.43
CA ALA A 616 49.58 -66.52 -0.57
C ALA A 616 50.39 -65.26 -0.09
N ALA A 617 50.13 -64.91 1.19
CA ALA A 617 51.07 -64.92 2.34
C ALA A 617 52.33 -64.03 2.47
N GLU A 618 52.27 -63.13 3.48
CA GLU A 618 53.27 -62.83 4.55
C GLU A 618 54.66 -62.19 4.25
N PRO A 619 55.35 -61.56 5.25
CA PRO A 619 56.16 -60.34 5.01
C PRO A 619 57.63 -60.37 5.49
N GLY A 620 58.40 -59.30 5.20
CA GLY A 620 59.69 -59.04 5.91
C GLY A 620 60.53 -57.82 5.47
N LEU A 621 60.94 -57.02 6.48
CA LEU A 621 62.12 -56.10 6.58
C LEU A 621 62.24 -54.78 5.74
N ALA A 622 61.80 -53.66 6.37
CA ALA A 622 62.58 -52.54 6.99
C ALA A 622 63.86 -51.95 6.32
N PRO A 623 64.40 -50.76 6.72
CA PRO A 623 64.03 -49.75 7.76
C PRO A 623 63.90 -48.29 7.16
N ALA A 624 64.22 -47.16 7.83
CA ALA A 624 63.50 -46.45 8.92
C ALA A 624 64.00 -44.96 9.06
N VAL A 625 63.65 -44.26 10.17
CA VAL A 625 64.18 -42.97 10.74
C VAL A 625 63.93 -41.60 10.02
N PRO A 626 63.88 -40.43 10.73
CA PRO A 626 62.68 -39.55 10.67
C PRO A 626 62.92 -38.01 10.72
N PHE A 627 61.86 -37.25 11.07
CA PHE A 627 61.79 -35.80 11.34
C PHE A 627 62.71 -35.27 12.47
N PRO A 628 62.98 -33.94 12.48
CA PRO A 628 63.32 -33.19 13.70
C PRO A 628 62.39 -31.97 13.98
N VAL A 629 62.27 -31.60 15.26
CA VAL A 629 61.69 -30.35 15.81
C VAL A 629 62.47 -29.99 17.10
N CYS A 630 62.37 -28.74 17.61
CA CYS A 630 62.88 -28.22 18.91
C CYS A 630 64.37 -27.80 18.98
N THR A 631 64.86 -26.91 19.88
CA THR A 631 64.43 -25.58 20.42
C THR A 631 65.57 -24.98 21.28
N ALA A 632 65.68 -23.63 21.33
CA ALA A 632 66.13 -22.78 22.46
C ALA A 632 67.61 -22.74 23.01
N THR A 633 68.07 -21.48 23.20
CA THR A 633 68.89 -20.87 24.31
C THR A 633 70.43 -21.01 24.49
N ALA A 634 71.11 -19.85 24.32
CA ALA A 634 71.97 -19.10 25.29
C ALA A 634 73.52 -19.28 25.45
N GLY A 635 74.26 -18.15 25.29
CA GLY A 635 75.57 -17.78 25.92
C GLY A 635 76.87 -18.22 25.20
N ALA A 636 78.01 -17.48 25.18
CA ALA A 636 78.34 -16.10 25.60
C ALA A 636 79.72 -15.61 25.04
N ALA A 637 79.95 -14.27 24.99
CA ALA A 637 81.23 -13.51 24.87
C ALA A 637 82.10 -13.68 23.58
N ASP A 638 82.94 -12.72 23.12
CA ASP A 638 83.40 -11.44 23.72
C ASP A 638 83.87 -10.36 22.69
N ASN A 639 84.11 -9.13 23.20
CA ASN A 639 84.89 -7.98 22.70
C ASN A 639 84.26 -6.89 21.79
N SER A 640 84.59 -5.64 22.13
CA SER A 640 84.02 -4.35 21.67
C SER A 640 85.08 -3.44 21.00
N PRO A 641 84.77 -2.23 20.43
CA PRO A 641 84.57 -1.01 21.25
C PRO A 641 83.58 0.09 20.75
N VAL A 642 82.91 0.75 21.72
CA VAL A 642 82.65 2.22 21.86
C VAL A 642 81.95 3.06 20.75
N ARG A 643 80.66 3.43 21.02
CA ARG A 643 79.98 4.79 21.09
C ARG A 643 80.40 5.99 20.18
N PRO A 644 79.57 7.06 19.96
CA PRO A 644 78.40 7.52 20.75
C PRO A 644 77.15 8.03 19.96
N LEU A 645 76.19 8.60 20.72
CA LEU A 645 74.94 9.25 20.32
C LEU A 645 75.09 10.42 19.32
N SER A 646 74.03 10.71 18.56
CA SER A 646 73.75 12.07 18.08
C SER A 646 72.23 12.32 17.98
N ALA A 647 71.78 13.43 18.57
CA ALA A 647 70.40 13.90 18.48
C ALA A 647 70.22 14.83 17.26
N LYS A 648 69.05 14.77 16.60
CA LYS A 648 68.52 15.91 15.83
C LYS A 648 67.01 16.06 16.04
N SER A 649 66.63 17.28 16.37
CA SER A 649 65.26 17.77 16.61
C SER A 649 64.46 17.87 15.29
N PRO A 650 63.13 18.10 15.32
CA PRO A 650 62.25 17.81 14.20
C PRO A 650 62.25 18.89 13.12
N LEU A 651 62.04 18.50 11.86
CA LEU A 651 61.59 19.44 10.83
C LEU A 651 60.06 19.48 10.82
N ILE A 652 59.52 20.63 11.20
CA ILE A 652 58.10 20.96 11.07
C ILE A 652 57.89 21.53 9.66
N THR A 653 57.10 20.86 8.82
CA THR A 653 56.43 21.47 7.67
C THR A 653 54.94 21.47 7.94
N GLY A 654 54.40 22.65 8.26
CA GLY A 654 53.01 22.79 8.68
C GLY A 654 52.03 22.75 7.52
N GLY A 655 50.95 21.98 7.69
CA GLY A 655 49.67 22.20 7.02
C GLY A 655 48.61 22.50 8.09
N PRO A 656 47.73 23.51 7.90
CA PRO A 656 46.70 23.82 8.89
C PRO A 656 45.63 22.72 8.96
N TRP A 657 44.85 22.71 10.05
CA TRP A 657 43.75 21.76 10.32
C TRP A 657 44.16 20.33 10.72
N ARG A 658 45.03 20.19 11.73
CA ARG A 658 44.89 19.05 12.64
C ARG A 658 43.62 19.24 13.47
N SER A 659 42.55 18.53 13.10
CA SER A 659 41.40 18.35 13.97
C SER A 659 41.82 17.60 15.24
N VAL A 660 41.48 18.15 16.39
CA VAL A 660 41.58 17.46 17.69
C VAL A 660 40.71 16.19 17.63
N PRO A 661 41.16 15.02 18.14
CA PRO A 661 40.38 13.78 18.11
C PRO A 661 39.25 13.79 19.16
N PHE A 662 38.38 14.81 19.12
CA PHE A 662 37.20 14.94 19.98
C PHE A 662 36.04 14.03 19.51
N ALA A 663 36.15 13.42 18.32
CA ALA A 663 35.05 12.71 17.69
C ALA A 663 34.90 11.22 18.08
N GLU A 664 35.94 10.53 18.57
CA GLU A 664 35.84 9.06 18.78
C GLU A 664 35.20 8.65 20.12
N GLN A 665 35.30 9.45 21.18
CA GLN A 665 34.75 9.09 22.51
C GLN A 665 33.25 9.36 22.65
N HIS A 666 32.66 10.29 21.88
CA HIS A 666 31.25 10.67 22.04
C HIS A 666 30.24 9.86 21.20
N VAL A 667 30.71 9.10 20.20
CA VAL A 667 29.84 8.28 19.33
C VAL A 667 28.95 7.26 20.07
N PRO A 668 29.41 6.48 21.07
CA PRO A 668 28.53 5.56 21.79
C PRO A 668 27.49 6.31 22.63
N LEU A 669 27.88 7.41 23.29
CA LEU A 669 27.01 8.18 24.16
C LEU A 669 25.86 8.86 23.37
N LEU A 670 26.20 9.44 22.21
CA LEU A 670 25.22 10.04 21.29
C LEU A 670 24.21 9.00 20.73
N ARG A 671 24.64 7.74 20.55
CA ARG A 671 23.78 6.65 20.09
C ARG A 671 22.82 6.16 21.16
N VAL A 672 23.32 5.95 22.39
CA VAL A 672 22.46 5.63 23.54
C VAL A 672 21.42 6.73 23.71
N SER A 673 21.80 8.02 23.65
CA SER A 673 20.83 9.12 23.74
C SER A 673 19.80 9.11 22.61
N ALA A 674 20.20 8.77 21.37
CA ALA A 674 19.28 8.69 20.23
C ALA A 674 18.30 7.51 20.36
N ALA A 675 18.75 6.35 20.83
CA ALA A 675 17.87 5.21 21.06
C ALA A 675 16.92 5.45 22.25
N THR A 676 17.39 6.05 23.35
CA THR A 676 16.51 6.44 24.45
C THR A 676 15.46 7.47 24.02
N LEU A 677 15.81 8.39 23.11
CA LEU A 677 14.87 9.33 22.51
C LEU A 677 13.83 8.62 21.64
N LEU A 678 14.23 7.67 20.79
CA LEU A 678 13.30 6.88 19.99
C LEU A 678 12.34 6.06 20.86
N CYS A 679 12.84 5.43 21.93
CA CYS A 679 12.01 4.70 22.89
C CYS A 679 11.04 5.62 23.64
N SER A 680 11.48 6.82 24.05
CA SER A 680 10.62 7.78 24.76
C SER A 680 9.54 8.37 23.84
N VAL A 681 9.87 8.68 22.58
CA VAL A 681 8.90 9.11 21.56
C VAL A 681 7.90 7.98 21.25
N ALA A 682 8.36 6.74 21.08
CA ALA A 682 7.47 5.60 20.85
C ALA A 682 6.50 5.37 22.03
N LEU A 683 6.97 5.51 23.27
CA LEU A 683 6.14 5.44 24.47
C LEU A 683 5.14 6.61 24.55
N ALA A 684 5.58 7.84 24.27
CA ALA A 684 4.69 9.01 24.27
C ALA A 684 3.57 8.90 23.22
N LEU A 685 3.89 8.41 22.01
CA LEU A 685 2.90 8.15 20.96
C LEU A 685 1.97 6.98 21.33
N SER A 686 2.46 5.95 22.01
CA SER A 686 1.63 4.87 22.56
C SER A 686 0.62 5.39 23.60
N VAL A 687 1.08 6.25 24.52
CA VAL A 687 0.21 6.91 25.52
C VAL A 687 -0.82 7.83 24.85
N LEU A 688 -0.42 8.61 23.83
CA LEU A 688 -1.32 9.47 23.05
C LEU A 688 -2.40 8.64 22.33
N SER A 689 -2.01 7.53 21.70
CA SER A 689 -2.94 6.58 21.08
C SER A 689 -3.91 5.96 22.10
N PHE A 690 -3.43 5.62 23.30
CA PHE A 690 -4.26 5.12 24.39
C PHE A 690 -5.28 6.16 24.88
N GLN A 691 -4.89 7.42 25.01
CA GLN A 691 -5.80 8.52 25.38
C GLN A 691 -6.91 8.68 24.34
N MET A 692 -6.57 8.62 23.05
CA MET A 692 -7.53 8.74 21.95
C MET A 692 -8.48 7.54 21.88
N MET A 693 -7.96 6.32 22.12
CA MET A 693 -8.78 5.11 22.30
C MET A 693 -9.79 5.27 23.45
N LYS A 694 -9.36 5.81 24.60
CA LYS A 694 -10.23 5.99 25.77
C LYS A 694 -11.31 7.04 25.52
N GLY A 695 -10.97 8.20 24.94
CA GLY A 695 -11.95 9.21 24.55
C GLY A 695 -13.00 8.65 23.58
N GLU A 696 -12.56 8.06 22.47
CA GLU A 696 -13.43 7.47 21.46
C GLU A 696 -14.35 6.35 22.00
N SER A 697 -13.84 5.49 22.88
CA SER A 697 -14.63 4.43 23.51
C SER A 697 -15.74 4.97 24.41
N LEU A 698 -15.44 6.00 25.21
CA LEU A 698 -16.40 6.67 26.08
C LEU A 698 -17.45 7.46 25.29
N TYR A 699 -17.03 8.14 24.21
CA TYR A 699 -17.96 8.78 23.29
C TYR A 699 -18.94 7.77 22.64
N LYS A 700 -18.45 6.59 22.22
CA LYS A 700 -19.31 5.52 21.68
C LYS A 700 -20.28 4.95 22.72
N GLN A 701 -19.84 4.79 23.97
CA GLN A 701 -20.73 4.38 25.07
C GLN A 701 -21.82 5.44 25.29
N ALA A 702 -21.45 6.72 25.38
CA ALA A 702 -22.41 7.83 25.48
C ALA A 702 -23.35 7.97 24.28
N ALA A 703 -23.00 7.43 23.11
CA ALA A 703 -23.90 7.39 21.96
C ALA A 703 -24.97 6.27 22.08
N GLY A 704 -24.68 5.19 22.82
CA GLY A 704 -25.62 4.09 23.08
C GLY A 704 -26.48 4.25 24.34
N THR A 705 -26.09 5.13 25.27
CA THR A 705 -26.81 5.37 26.53
C THR A 705 -28.02 6.29 26.37
N SER A 706 -29.20 5.83 26.81
CA SER A 706 -30.45 6.61 26.82
C SER A 706 -30.59 7.54 28.03
N HIS A 707 -29.94 7.24 29.17
CA HIS A 707 -30.04 8.03 30.40
C HIS A 707 -29.22 9.33 30.31
N ARG A 708 -29.87 10.48 30.51
CA ARG A 708 -29.25 11.82 30.37
C ARG A 708 -28.01 12.01 31.27
N GLU A 709 -28.12 11.70 32.55
CA GLU A 709 -27.03 11.94 33.51
C GLU A 709 -25.80 11.06 33.24
N GLU A 710 -26.02 9.77 32.97
CA GLU A 710 -24.97 8.83 32.57
C GLU A 710 -24.30 9.28 31.26
N ARG A 711 -25.09 9.77 30.30
CA ARG A 711 -24.58 10.32 29.04
C ARG A 711 -23.73 11.57 29.24
N ILE A 712 -24.14 12.49 30.13
CA ILE A 712 -23.35 13.68 30.51
C ILE A 712 -22.03 13.25 31.17
N PHE A 713 -22.08 12.28 32.09
CA PHE A 713 -20.90 11.74 32.78
C PHE A 713 -19.90 11.12 31.78
N LEU A 714 -20.36 10.22 30.91
CA LEU A 714 -19.52 9.56 29.91
C LEU A 714 -18.90 10.57 28.91
N LEU A 715 -19.64 11.60 28.49
CA LEU A 715 -19.09 12.63 27.60
C LEU A 715 -18.08 13.56 28.32
N ARG A 716 -18.32 13.91 29.59
CA ARG A 716 -17.34 14.65 30.40
C ARG A 716 -16.05 13.82 30.54
N GLN A 717 -16.15 12.52 30.80
CA GLN A 717 -14.99 11.63 30.89
C GLN A 717 -14.29 11.45 29.51
N SER A 718 -15.05 11.31 28.43
CA SER A 718 -14.53 11.27 27.04
C SER A 718 -13.65 12.47 26.74
N LEU A 719 -14.10 13.68 27.07
CA LEU A 719 -13.37 14.93 26.82
C LEU A 719 -12.22 15.19 27.80
N GLN A 720 -12.19 14.53 28.97
CA GLN A 720 -11.00 14.50 29.83
C GLN A 720 -9.87 13.67 29.19
N TRP A 721 -10.20 12.54 28.56
CA TRP A 721 -9.23 11.70 27.84
C TRP A 721 -8.83 12.29 26.48
N ASN A 722 -9.78 12.86 25.73
CA ASN A 722 -9.52 13.50 24.44
C ASN A 722 -10.30 14.82 24.28
N PRO A 723 -9.72 15.97 24.69
CA PRO A 723 -10.39 17.27 24.59
C PRO A 723 -10.52 17.78 23.14
N ARG A 724 -9.86 17.12 22.16
CA ARG A 724 -9.85 17.50 20.74
C ARG A 724 -11.08 17.02 19.96
N GLN A 725 -11.94 16.17 20.54
CA GLN A 725 -13.04 15.52 19.82
C GLN A 725 -14.28 16.43 19.66
N PRO A 726 -14.57 16.97 18.45
CA PRO A 726 -15.65 17.95 18.29
C PRO A 726 -17.04 17.36 18.49
N GLN A 727 -17.26 16.10 18.10
CA GLN A 727 -18.58 15.47 18.20
C GLN A 727 -18.99 15.25 19.67
N ALA A 728 -18.04 14.90 20.54
CA ALA A 728 -18.26 14.77 21.97
C ALA A 728 -18.57 16.13 22.62
N ALA A 729 -17.85 17.19 22.22
CA ALA A 729 -18.10 18.55 22.69
C ALA A 729 -19.47 19.09 22.24
N ALA A 730 -19.86 18.86 20.98
CA ALA A 730 -21.17 19.24 20.45
C ALA A 730 -22.32 18.45 21.10
N ALA A 731 -22.14 17.15 21.35
CA ALA A 731 -23.13 16.33 22.03
C ALA A 731 -23.32 16.76 23.49
N LEU A 732 -22.22 16.99 24.22
CA LEU A 732 -22.27 17.41 25.62
C LEU A 732 -22.84 18.82 25.76
N SER A 733 -22.43 19.76 24.92
CA SER A 733 -22.88 21.15 25.03
C SER A 733 -24.41 21.23 24.96
N ARG A 734 -25.07 20.51 24.04
CA ARG A 734 -26.55 20.47 23.92
C ARG A 734 -27.28 20.11 25.23
N MET A 735 -26.63 19.40 26.16
CA MET A 735 -27.22 18.96 27.42
C MET A 735 -26.87 19.83 28.62
N LEU A 736 -25.88 20.74 28.49
CA LEU A 736 -25.42 21.64 29.55
C LEU A 736 -26.11 23.01 29.51
N PRO A 737 -26.43 23.61 30.67
CA PRO A 737 -26.93 24.99 30.75
C PRO A 737 -25.87 26.02 30.30
N GLU A 738 -26.29 27.26 30.11
CA GLU A 738 -25.34 28.39 30.06
C GLU A 738 -24.91 28.79 31.49
N PRO A 739 -23.68 29.27 31.72
CA PRO A 739 -22.64 29.55 30.72
C PRO A 739 -21.76 28.33 30.34
N GLU A 740 -21.96 27.16 30.96
CA GLU A 740 -21.09 25.99 30.77
C GLU A 740 -21.03 25.51 29.31
N GLY A 741 -22.18 25.38 28.64
CA GLY A 741 -22.26 24.88 27.27
C GLY A 741 -21.58 25.82 26.26
N GLY A 742 -21.77 27.14 26.37
CA GLY A 742 -21.10 28.12 25.52
C GLY A 742 -19.60 28.27 25.81
N ALA A 743 -19.16 28.01 27.05
CA ALA A 743 -17.74 27.92 27.40
C ALA A 743 -17.08 26.66 26.82
N LEU A 744 -17.76 25.51 26.89
CA LEU A 744 -17.29 24.24 26.31
C LEU A 744 -17.11 24.34 24.80
N LEU A 745 -18.08 24.89 24.08
CA LEU A 745 -18.01 25.07 22.62
C LEU A 745 -16.84 25.97 22.22
N ARG A 746 -16.62 27.09 22.92
CA ARG A 746 -15.45 27.97 22.66
C ARG A 746 -14.12 27.27 22.94
N LYS A 747 -14.04 26.45 23.99
CA LYS A 747 -12.85 25.61 24.27
C LYS A 747 -12.61 24.57 23.16
N ALA A 748 -13.66 23.95 22.63
CA ALA A 748 -13.57 22.98 21.54
C ALA A 748 -13.13 23.64 20.21
N LEU A 749 -13.62 24.84 19.90
CA LEU A 749 -13.15 25.62 18.75
C LEU A 749 -11.66 26.00 18.85
N GLY A 750 -11.06 26.02 20.03
CA GLY A 750 -9.61 26.15 20.19
C GLY A 750 -8.80 24.98 19.61
N TYR A 751 -9.42 23.82 19.39
CA TYR A 751 -8.82 22.65 18.75
C TYR A 751 -9.24 22.46 17.28
N THR A 752 -10.33 23.10 16.85
CA THR A 752 -10.87 22.97 15.49
C THR A 752 -11.68 24.22 15.08
N PRO A 753 -11.01 25.34 14.75
CA PRO A 753 -11.65 26.66 14.65
C PRO A 753 -12.78 26.78 13.60
N GLU A 754 -12.67 25.97 12.54
CA GLU A 754 -13.55 25.98 11.37
C GLU A 754 -14.60 24.85 11.39
N ASP A 755 -14.80 24.16 12.52
CA ASP A 755 -15.82 23.11 12.60
C ASP A 755 -17.24 23.68 12.44
N ALA A 756 -17.89 23.31 11.34
CA ALA A 756 -19.21 23.80 10.95
C ALA A 756 -20.36 23.36 11.90
N ALA A 757 -20.16 22.32 12.72
CA ALA A 757 -21.16 21.87 13.69
C ALA A 757 -21.03 22.64 15.01
N LEU A 758 -19.80 22.80 15.54
CA LEU A 758 -19.53 23.58 16.76
C LEU A 758 -19.90 25.06 16.60
N ASN A 759 -19.58 25.66 15.44
CA ASN A 759 -19.99 27.04 15.14
C ASN A 759 -21.53 27.15 15.04
N TRP A 760 -22.24 26.13 14.51
CA TRP A 760 -23.70 26.12 14.48
C TRP A 760 -24.36 25.97 15.86
N GLU A 761 -23.79 25.15 16.75
CA GLU A 761 -24.28 25.06 18.13
C GLU A 761 -24.12 26.38 18.91
N LEU A 762 -23.07 27.17 18.62
CA LEU A 762 -22.95 28.54 19.13
C LEU A 762 -23.98 29.50 18.51
N ALA A 763 -24.27 29.37 17.20
CA ALA A 763 -25.30 30.17 16.54
C ALA A 763 -26.68 29.97 17.18
N LYS A 764 -27.10 28.71 17.37
CA LYS A 764 -28.38 28.38 18.04
C LYS A 764 -28.45 28.92 19.47
N ARG A 765 -27.37 28.78 20.25
CA ARG A 765 -27.28 29.36 21.61
C ARG A 765 -27.39 30.88 21.59
N ALA A 766 -26.75 31.54 20.64
CA ALA A 766 -26.81 32.99 20.50
C ALA A 766 -28.22 33.47 20.05
N MET A 767 -28.89 32.76 19.15
CA MET A 767 -30.30 33.02 18.76
C MET A 767 -31.30 32.76 19.89
N GLY A 768 -30.99 31.86 20.82
CA GLY A 768 -31.76 31.66 22.05
C GLY A 768 -31.63 32.82 23.06
N GLY A 769 -30.59 33.66 22.91
CA GLY A 769 -30.33 34.81 23.78
C GLY A 769 -31.11 36.09 23.41
N ASN A 770 -30.61 37.20 23.95
CA ASN A 770 -31.16 38.55 23.80
C ASN A 770 -30.15 39.53 23.15
N HIS A 771 -29.34 39.09 22.18
CA HIS A 771 -28.31 39.93 21.55
C HIS A 771 -28.24 39.70 20.03
N PRO A 772 -28.98 40.47 19.20
CA PRO A 772 -29.09 40.22 17.76
C PRO A 772 -27.76 40.31 17.01
N GLY A 773 -26.88 41.24 17.38
CA GLY A 773 -25.53 41.32 16.80
C GLY A 773 -24.71 40.06 17.04
N THR A 774 -24.74 39.52 18.26
CA THR A 774 -24.06 38.27 18.63
C THR A 774 -24.67 37.06 17.92
N ALA A 775 -26.01 37.00 17.83
CA ALA A 775 -26.71 35.96 17.08
C ALA A 775 -26.32 35.99 15.59
N LEU A 776 -26.39 37.17 14.96
CA LEU A 776 -26.12 37.34 13.53
C LEU A 776 -24.67 37.05 13.18
N TYR A 777 -23.72 37.41 14.07
CA TYR A 777 -22.31 37.05 13.94
C TYR A 777 -22.11 35.52 13.87
N TRP A 778 -22.67 34.77 14.83
CA TRP A 778 -22.49 33.31 14.87
C TRP A 778 -23.27 32.59 13.76
N VAL A 779 -24.46 33.09 13.40
CA VAL A 779 -25.22 32.60 12.24
C VAL A 779 -24.40 32.73 10.97
N ARG A 780 -23.96 33.96 10.61
CA ARG A 780 -23.16 34.18 9.39
C ARG A 780 -21.87 33.36 9.39
N LYS A 781 -21.20 33.21 10.54
CA LYS A 781 -20.03 32.32 10.66
C LYS A 781 -20.37 30.86 10.40
N GLY A 782 -21.51 30.37 10.92
CA GLY A 782 -22.00 29.01 10.67
C GLY A 782 -22.42 28.77 9.21
N GLU A 783 -22.99 29.78 8.56
CA GLU A 783 -23.39 29.73 7.14
C GLU A 783 -22.20 29.72 6.18
N VAL A 784 -21.15 30.51 6.45
CA VAL A 784 -19.91 30.48 5.65
C VAL A 784 -19.22 29.11 5.73
N LEU A 785 -19.31 28.44 6.89
CA LEU A 785 -18.72 27.10 7.08
C LEU A 785 -19.58 25.95 6.53
N ASP A 786 -20.83 26.21 6.13
CA ASP A 786 -21.74 25.21 5.55
C ASP A 786 -22.71 25.85 4.55
N VAL A 787 -22.12 26.38 3.47
CA VAL A 787 -22.74 27.33 2.51
C VAL A 787 -24.12 26.87 2.03
N TYR A 788 -24.22 25.61 1.60
CA TYR A 788 -25.40 25.01 0.99
C TYR A 788 -26.22 24.14 1.95
N ASN A 789 -26.52 24.65 3.16
CA ASN A 789 -27.39 23.96 4.12
C ASN A 789 -28.75 24.65 4.29
N VAL A 790 -29.74 24.21 3.51
CA VAL A 790 -31.13 24.73 3.54
C VAL A 790 -31.70 24.77 4.96
N VAL A 791 -31.56 23.67 5.73
CA VAL A 791 -32.12 23.56 7.09
C VAL A 791 -31.55 24.65 8.00
N LYS A 792 -30.22 24.88 7.95
CA LYS A 792 -29.58 25.94 8.73
C LYS A 792 -30.00 27.34 8.28
N ARG A 793 -30.18 27.59 6.97
CA ARG A 793 -30.64 28.90 6.45
C ARG A 793 -32.06 29.23 6.96
N VAL A 794 -32.94 28.24 6.99
CA VAL A 794 -34.32 28.38 7.49
C VAL A 794 -34.34 28.52 9.02
N GLU A 795 -33.62 27.66 9.75
CA GLU A 795 -33.47 27.71 11.21
C GLU A 795 -32.85 29.04 11.69
N ALA A 796 -31.93 29.64 10.90
CA ALA A 796 -31.37 30.96 11.17
C ALA A 796 -32.44 32.06 11.16
N ALA A 797 -33.28 32.10 10.12
CA ALA A 797 -34.33 33.10 9.98
C ALA A 797 -35.43 32.94 11.04
N GLU A 798 -35.79 31.70 11.36
CA GLU A 798 -36.75 31.40 12.43
C GLU A 798 -36.21 31.78 13.82
N GLY A 799 -34.93 31.49 14.11
CA GLY A 799 -34.32 31.91 15.37
C GLY A 799 -34.27 33.43 15.56
N MET A 800 -34.08 34.19 14.47
CA MET A 800 -34.18 35.66 14.47
C MET A 800 -35.61 36.16 14.68
N LEU A 801 -36.60 35.51 14.05
CA LEU A 801 -38.02 35.79 14.26
C LEU A 801 -38.43 35.57 15.72
N ASP A 802 -38.07 34.42 16.29
CA ASP A 802 -38.39 34.09 17.69
C ASP A 802 -37.73 35.07 18.66
N MET A 803 -36.48 35.48 18.41
CA MET A 803 -35.82 36.53 19.19
C MET A 803 -36.55 37.87 19.07
N SER A 804 -37.00 38.26 17.88
CA SER A 804 -37.83 39.46 17.69
C SER A 804 -39.12 39.39 18.50
N LEU A 805 -39.85 38.27 18.42
CA LEU A 805 -41.10 38.07 19.14
C LEU A 805 -40.90 38.06 20.67
N ARG A 806 -39.80 37.47 21.18
CA ARG A 806 -39.44 37.55 22.61
C ARG A 806 -39.13 38.98 23.06
N ARG A 807 -38.45 39.79 22.24
CA ARG A 807 -38.14 41.19 22.58
C ARG A 807 -39.34 42.11 22.52
N LEU A 808 -40.26 41.92 21.57
CA LEU A 808 -41.56 42.60 21.56
C LEU A 808 -42.32 42.34 22.87
N LYS A 809 -42.39 41.08 23.32
CA LYS A 809 -43.00 40.72 24.61
C LYS A 809 -42.30 41.32 25.83
N ALA A 810 -41.00 41.64 25.71
CA ALA A 810 -40.21 42.31 26.74
C ALA A 810 -40.23 43.85 26.64
N GLY A 811 -41.00 44.44 25.72
CA GLY A 811 -41.09 45.89 25.51
C GLY A 811 -39.93 46.52 24.73
N ASP A 812 -38.96 45.75 24.26
CA ASP A 812 -37.81 46.26 23.53
C ASP A 812 -38.05 46.26 22.01
N ALA A 813 -38.67 47.35 21.55
CA ALA A 813 -38.99 47.59 20.15
C ALA A 813 -37.74 47.70 19.25
N GLN A 814 -36.65 48.33 19.72
CA GLN A 814 -35.44 48.53 18.90
C GLN A 814 -34.71 47.21 18.67
N GLY A 815 -34.50 46.42 19.72
CA GLY A 815 -33.86 45.12 19.62
C GLY A 815 -34.71 44.09 18.87
N ALA A 816 -36.04 44.18 18.97
CA ALA A 816 -36.97 43.42 18.13
C ALA A 816 -36.80 43.78 16.65
N LEU A 817 -36.85 45.08 16.30
CA LEU A 817 -36.66 45.55 14.94
C LEU A 817 -35.33 45.07 14.34
N GLN A 818 -34.23 45.17 15.09
CA GLN A 818 -32.92 44.65 14.67
C GLN A 818 -32.92 43.13 14.39
N SER A 819 -33.68 42.37 15.17
CA SER A 819 -33.79 40.92 15.01
C SER A 819 -34.64 40.56 13.78
N ALA A 820 -35.75 41.26 13.56
CA ALA A 820 -36.59 41.08 12.38
C ALA A 820 -35.87 41.50 11.08
N ASP A 821 -35.17 42.63 11.08
CA ASP A 821 -34.35 43.09 9.95
C ASP A 821 -33.23 42.10 9.62
N ALA A 822 -32.55 41.55 10.63
CA ALA A 822 -31.52 40.52 10.45
C ALA A 822 -32.10 39.24 9.84
N GLY A 823 -33.25 38.75 10.31
CA GLY A 823 -33.92 37.58 9.75
C GLY A 823 -34.33 37.76 8.28
N LEU A 824 -34.83 38.95 7.92
CA LEU A 824 -35.21 39.26 6.54
C LEU A 824 -34.01 39.30 5.58
N GLU A 825 -32.88 39.86 6.00
CA GLU A 825 -31.68 39.88 5.16
C GLU A 825 -31.07 38.48 5.00
N LEU A 826 -31.09 37.64 6.04
CA LEU A 826 -30.67 36.22 5.92
C LEU A 826 -31.53 35.44 4.91
N LEU A 827 -32.86 35.64 4.93
CA LEU A 827 -33.75 35.04 3.92
C LEU A 827 -33.49 35.56 2.50
N ARG A 828 -33.14 36.85 2.37
CA ARG A 828 -32.77 37.45 1.09
C ARG A 828 -31.46 36.86 0.55
N GLU A 829 -30.42 36.78 1.37
CA GLU A 829 -29.14 36.14 1.05
C GLU A 829 -29.35 34.68 0.60
N TYR A 830 -30.17 33.94 1.34
CA TYR A 830 -30.55 32.56 1.01
C TYR A 830 -31.26 32.45 -0.36
N ARG A 831 -32.28 33.29 -0.63
CA ARG A 831 -33.00 33.27 -1.91
C ARG A 831 -32.08 33.56 -3.09
N LEU A 832 -31.23 34.57 -2.99
CA LEU A 832 -30.27 34.92 -4.03
C LEU A 832 -29.31 33.77 -4.34
N LEU A 833 -28.81 33.08 -3.31
CA LEU A 833 -27.95 31.90 -3.48
C LEU A 833 -28.71 30.71 -4.08
N ALA A 834 -29.97 30.49 -3.67
CA ALA A 834 -30.81 29.41 -4.19
C ALA A 834 -31.20 29.63 -5.66
N GLU A 835 -31.52 30.85 -6.05
CA GLU A 835 -31.76 31.25 -7.44
C GLU A 835 -30.48 31.12 -8.29
N GLN A 836 -29.34 31.57 -7.75
CA GLN A 836 -28.05 31.44 -8.41
C GLN A 836 -27.67 29.97 -8.66
N GLU A 837 -27.87 29.05 -7.70
CA GLU A 837 -27.66 27.61 -7.96
C GLU A 837 -28.69 27.02 -8.92
N GLY A 838 -29.96 27.42 -8.79
CA GLY A 838 -31.04 27.00 -9.71
C GLY A 838 -30.73 27.30 -11.17
N SER A 839 -30.15 28.49 -11.45
CA SER A 839 -29.73 28.90 -12.79
C SER A 839 -28.64 28.00 -13.42
N LYS A 840 -27.88 27.26 -12.60
CA LYS A 840 -26.77 26.39 -13.04
C LYS A 840 -27.20 24.93 -13.29
N GLY A 841 -28.49 24.63 -13.19
CA GLY A 841 -29.08 23.30 -13.40
C GLY A 841 -28.81 22.30 -12.27
N LEU A 842 -29.59 21.20 -12.27
CA LEU A 842 -29.64 20.19 -11.20
C LEU A 842 -28.38 19.31 -11.04
N GLN A 843 -27.41 19.40 -11.95
CA GLN A 843 -26.19 18.60 -11.89
C GLN A 843 -25.34 18.95 -10.65
N HIS A 844 -24.98 17.93 -9.87
CA HIS A 844 -24.21 18.05 -8.62
C HIS A 844 -24.88 18.89 -7.52
N ASN A 845 -26.22 18.90 -7.51
CA ASN A 845 -27.02 19.36 -6.38
C ASN A 845 -27.44 18.19 -5.47
N ASP A 846 -26.42 17.45 -5.02
CA ASP A 846 -26.58 16.25 -4.19
C ASP A 846 -27.25 16.57 -2.84
N ARG A 847 -27.16 17.82 -2.39
CA ARG A 847 -27.74 18.34 -1.14
C ARG A 847 -29.16 18.92 -1.29
N GLN A 848 -29.75 18.88 -2.49
CA GLN A 848 -31.09 19.42 -2.79
C GLN A 848 -31.27 20.89 -2.37
N PHE A 849 -30.21 21.70 -2.54
CA PHE A 849 -30.22 23.11 -2.22
C PHE A 849 -31.04 23.90 -3.25
N GLY A 850 -32.09 24.59 -2.81
CA GLY A 850 -33.04 25.31 -3.66
C GLY A 850 -34.15 25.92 -2.80
N ALA A 851 -35.06 26.68 -3.43
CA ALA A 851 -36.12 27.40 -2.73
C ALA A 851 -37.04 26.47 -1.89
N GLN A 852 -37.49 26.96 -0.73
CA GLN A 852 -38.37 26.25 0.21
C GLN A 852 -39.59 27.08 0.58
N LYS A 853 -40.76 26.45 0.67
CA LYS A 853 -42.02 27.10 1.08
C LYS A 853 -41.99 27.57 2.53
N GLU A 854 -41.29 26.85 3.40
CA GLU A 854 -41.11 27.21 4.82
C GLU A 854 -40.48 28.62 4.97
N ALA A 855 -39.53 28.95 4.10
CA ALA A 855 -38.87 30.26 4.05
C ALA A 855 -39.79 31.40 3.57
N GLU A 856 -40.93 31.11 2.94
CA GLU A 856 -41.95 32.11 2.58
C GLU A 856 -42.84 32.44 3.79
N GLY A 857 -43.23 31.40 4.55
CA GLY A 857 -44.01 31.57 5.78
C GLY A 857 -43.25 32.32 6.88
N ILE A 858 -41.94 32.08 7.03
CA ILE A 858 -41.09 32.80 7.98
C ILE A 858 -40.90 34.27 7.56
N ASP A 859 -40.79 34.54 6.25
CA ASP A 859 -40.66 35.90 5.71
C ASP A 859 -41.86 36.78 6.04
N LEU A 860 -43.07 36.25 5.85
CA LEU A 860 -44.32 36.94 6.19
C LEU A 860 -44.34 37.30 7.68
N ARG A 861 -44.10 36.31 8.55
CA ARG A 861 -44.06 36.49 10.01
C ARG A 861 -42.97 37.48 10.46
N LEU A 862 -41.83 37.52 9.76
CA LEU A 862 -40.77 38.51 10.00
C LEU A 862 -41.19 39.93 9.59
N ARG A 863 -41.89 40.11 8.46
CA ARG A 863 -42.45 41.41 8.07
C ARG A 863 -43.50 41.91 9.07
N GLU A 864 -44.36 41.02 9.55
CA GLU A 864 -45.33 41.32 10.61
C GLU A 864 -44.65 41.75 11.92
N ALA A 865 -43.66 40.96 12.39
CA ALA A 865 -42.88 41.31 13.58
C ALA A 865 -42.13 42.64 13.44
N ARG A 866 -41.58 42.92 12.24
CA ARG A 866 -40.93 44.20 11.90
C ARG A 866 -41.91 45.37 11.96
N ALA A 867 -43.12 45.20 11.41
CA ALA A 867 -44.16 46.24 11.42
C ALA A 867 -44.62 46.53 12.86
N ALA A 868 -44.86 45.48 13.66
CA ALA A 868 -45.18 45.61 15.08
C ALA A 868 -44.08 46.34 15.85
N ALA A 869 -42.80 46.00 15.63
CA ALA A 869 -41.67 46.66 16.28
C ALA A 869 -41.59 48.16 15.95
N ARG A 870 -41.81 48.54 14.69
CA ARG A 870 -41.87 49.96 14.28
C ARG A 870 -43.03 50.71 14.93
N TYR A 871 -44.20 50.09 15.02
CA TYR A 871 -45.37 50.69 15.68
C TYR A 871 -45.11 50.92 17.17
N PHE A 872 -44.59 49.92 17.89
CA PHE A 872 -44.20 50.09 19.29
C PHE A 872 -43.12 51.16 19.48
N GLN A 873 -42.11 51.22 18.59
CA GLN A 873 -41.08 52.25 18.66
C GLN A 873 -41.65 53.66 18.45
N ALA A 874 -42.57 53.84 17.51
CA ALA A 874 -43.26 55.11 17.26
C ALA A 874 -44.17 55.52 18.43
N ALA A 875 -44.82 54.57 19.10
CA ALA A 875 -45.70 54.83 20.25
C ALA A 875 -44.93 55.18 21.55
N ILE A 876 -43.63 54.85 21.63
CA ILE A 876 -42.77 55.10 22.81
C ILE A 876 -41.97 56.41 22.66
N LEU A 877 -41.78 56.92 21.43
CA LEU A 877 -41.17 58.23 21.22
C LEU A 877 -42.13 59.34 21.70
N PRO A 878 -41.69 60.24 22.61
CA PRO A 878 -42.53 61.35 23.03
C PRO A 878 -42.76 62.31 21.85
N VAL A 879 -44.03 62.65 21.62
CA VAL A 879 -44.42 63.69 20.65
C VAL A 879 -43.95 65.05 21.17
N SER A 880 -42.71 65.40 20.84
CA SER A 880 -42.16 66.74 20.98
C SER A 880 -42.50 67.55 19.72
N GLY A 881 -43.75 67.98 19.64
CA GLY A 881 -44.28 68.76 18.51
C GLY A 881 -45.68 69.26 18.83
N GLU A 882 -45.83 70.57 19.00
CA GLU A 882 -47.08 71.20 19.41
C GLU A 882 -48.16 71.15 18.32
N GLY A 883 -49.40 70.91 18.75
CA GLY A 883 -50.58 71.61 18.24
C GLY A 883 -50.92 71.57 16.75
N ALA A 884 -51.66 70.53 16.32
CA ALA A 884 -52.73 70.70 15.34
C ALA A 884 -53.86 69.69 15.62
N LYS A 885 -55.06 70.19 15.95
CA LYS A 885 -56.27 69.35 15.99
C LYS A 885 -56.65 68.94 14.57
N PRO A 886 -57.11 67.71 14.30
CA PRO A 886 -57.95 67.44 13.16
C PRO A 886 -59.37 67.94 13.46
N GLU A 887 -59.89 68.86 12.65
CA GLU A 887 -61.33 69.09 12.59
C GLU A 887 -61.99 67.90 11.88
N LEU A 888 -63.06 67.37 12.49
CA LEU A 888 -64.05 66.56 11.80
C LEU A 888 -65.07 67.48 11.15
N GLU A 889 -65.45 67.18 9.90
CA GLU A 889 -66.84 66.96 9.44
C GLU A 889 -66.91 66.96 7.89
N PRO A 890 -67.95 66.38 7.28
CA PRO A 890 -68.88 65.34 7.76
C PRO A 890 -68.84 64.04 6.92
#